data_AF-A0A8H7G261-F1
#
_entry.id   AF-A0A8H7G261-F1
#
_cell.length_a   1.000
_cell.length_b   1.000
_cell.length_c   1.000
_cell.angle_alpha   90.00
_cell.angle_beta   90.00
_cell.angle_gamma   90.00
#
_symmetry.space_group_name_H-M   'P 1'
#
loop_
_entity.id
_entity.type
_entity.pdbx_description
1 polymer ?
#
loop_
_entity_poly.entity_id
_entity_poly.type
_entity_poly.pdbx_seq_one_letter_code
_entity_poly.pdbx_strand_id
1 'polypeptide(L)'
;MSDLSYSNFRALAERVASSPDAPVFKLPDALRPGSWKDVSYSQFQANIHLMAKFWNSKLCSRGIKMGSVVGVWIRGFTYPDVVTIFALSRAGFIPQMMPFEIPNSTLAMQLLSKTNAQALVHASDKTEQILKTGTNLYHFENVNFAHVLETDVEHIPLPVLPEASADATIYMYHTSGSISGIPKVVPIMNKWLATIERKSGKTFRREVKPGQSQDIWSWTGSFSHSMMSCMFQYITSIGGCVVQASRYDFTPTELVEMIGHAGVNRVFQFSPTVKEYLEFAKSGVPEPRLFDALKGLRQLTYGGMTIAKEWEDWALAQEIPITTCFGSTEAGQMLTSSFGDRRLEVLDHIKYEFAPADITSVGGQEYARLFEFRILPGSPDLPHPSLCNADGGWRSGDLFEEMAPGKYLFRGRDDDWLESFWAEKIDTKAIEENVYETCPDLVSICTVVGDRRPFPALFIESKDVDASLTEEYTKELQAKVLERISEFHSNLYLHERITNVNMIKVVPSNSLPRSRKGGVRRRAVEEQYKNEIEAMYASVNVDDVFAGVLQSAPSDRPAVDLKTPSGLPKLAHEQPYITFNPRSDATWKAGQLDKFVDRLQNHFDLLPRDPYAEPGNCRYRRYSRLVVLPWETPMKVHWSPPHVTADMQEITFYNQGMFNPEHDNERRSFPSIPKYMQDEELEKLILSDVSMCDWSIDELRHPIIIGVHFIKTAPTDAHPVSKTTPNALHQDGHKFSFVHLVNRKNAAGGENVIAARGGKYVGCQPDDVNPEDIMTRFYLKETLDSWAAYDEHVSHYAVRLVPMEGHMQTSLTLTSKGPVMQATPGVSERSVIICDIEPMVAQVCPI
;
A
#
# COMPACT_ATOMS: atom_id res chain seq x y z
N MET A 1 43.82 -13.87 -25.42
CA MET A 1 42.63 -13.44 -26.19
C MET A 1 41.31 -13.77 -25.47
N SER A 2 41.23 -14.80 -24.60
CA SER A 2 39.99 -15.13 -23.85
C SER A 2 39.52 -14.06 -22.85
N ASP A 3 40.45 -13.42 -22.13
CA ASP A 3 40.11 -12.50 -21.03
C ASP A 3 39.37 -11.23 -21.50
N LEU A 4 39.51 -10.87 -22.77
CA LEU A 4 38.80 -9.74 -23.39
C LEU A 4 37.30 -10.01 -23.59
N SER A 5 36.89 -11.29 -23.64
CA SER A 5 35.48 -11.67 -23.76
C SER A 5 34.72 -11.52 -22.43
N TYR A 6 35.43 -11.49 -21.30
CA TYR A 6 34.86 -11.28 -19.98
C TYR A 6 34.89 -9.80 -19.62
N SER A 7 33.70 -9.19 -19.49
CA SER A 7 33.58 -7.75 -19.25
C SER A 7 34.30 -7.32 -17.97
N ASN A 8 34.30 -8.13 -16.92
CA ASN A 8 34.97 -7.84 -15.66
C ASN A 8 36.52 -7.80 -15.74
N PHE A 9 37.14 -8.30 -16.81
CA PHE A 9 38.59 -8.21 -17.04
C PHE A 9 38.96 -7.33 -18.22
N ARG A 10 38.03 -7.12 -19.16
CA ARG A 10 38.27 -6.33 -20.38
C ARG A 10 38.86 -4.96 -20.10
N ALA A 11 38.21 -4.18 -19.24
CA ALA A 11 38.67 -2.86 -18.84
C ALA A 11 40.08 -2.89 -18.21
N LEU A 12 40.35 -3.85 -17.32
CA LEU A 12 41.67 -4.01 -16.70
C LEU A 12 42.74 -4.34 -17.74
N ALA A 13 42.47 -5.28 -18.65
CA ALA A 13 43.41 -5.67 -19.71
C ALA A 13 43.73 -4.50 -20.66
N GLU A 14 42.72 -3.72 -21.06
CA GLU A 14 42.90 -2.50 -21.85
C GLU A 14 43.79 -1.48 -21.11
N ARG A 15 43.58 -1.28 -19.80
CA ARG A 15 44.38 -0.35 -18.99
C ARG A 15 45.81 -0.81 -18.75
N VAL A 16 46.04 -2.10 -18.54
CA VAL A 16 47.40 -2.65 -18.47
C VAL A 16 48.14 -2.44 -19.78
N ALA A 17 47.45 -2.57 -20.92
CA ALA A 17 48.06 -2.32 -22.23
C ALA A 17 48.35 -0.84 -22.50
N SER A 18 47.46 0.07 -22.09
CA SER A 18 47.59 1.51 -22.41
C SER A 18 48.34 2.34 -21.38
N SER A 19 48.19 2.01 -20.10
CA SER A 19 48.61 2.83 -18.96
C SER A 19 48.94 1.95 -17.75
N PRO A 20 49.91 1.03 -17.86
CA PRO A 20 50.18 0.01 -16.85
C PRO A 20 50.56 0.58 -15.49
N ASP A 21 51.28 1.70 -15.47
CA ASP A 21 51.83 2.32 -14.26
C ASP A 21 50.86 3.32 -13.59
N ALA A 22 49.73 3.64 -14.24
CA ALA A 22 48.73 4.50 -13.63
C ALA A 22 48.10 3.81 -12.41
N PRO A 23 47.82 4.54 -11.31
CA PRO A 23 47.23 3.96 -10.13
C PRO A 23 45.78 3.57 -10.38
N VAL A 24 45.43 2.34 -10.02
CA VAL A 24 44.04 1.85 -9.94
C VAL A 24 43.53 1.85 -8.49
N PHE A 25 44.44 1.66 -7.53
CA PHE A 25 44.15 1.85 -6.11
C PHE A 25 45.19 2.76 -5.45
N LYS A 26 44.76 3.46 -4.39
CA LYS A 26 45.63 4.09 -3.40
C LYS A 26 45.29 3.52 -2.03
N LEU A 27 46.26 2.90 -1.37
CA LEU A 27 46.07 2.19 -0.10
C LEU A 27 46.68 2.97 1.07
N PRO A 28 46.06 3.00 2.25
CA PRO A 28 46.62 3.69 3.41
C PRO A 28 48.02 3.20 3.73
N ASP A 29 48.96 4.12 3.93
CA ASP A 29 50.32 3.76 4.31
C ASP A 29 50.38 3.50 5.83
N ALA A 30 50.45 2.23 6.21
CA ALA A 30 50.56 1.82 7.62
C ALA A 30 51.78 2.44 8.34
N LEU A 31 52.81 2.86 7.61
CA LEU A 31 54.01 3.49 8.18
C LEU A 31 53.91 5.02 8.25
N ARG A 32 52.98 5.62 7.51
CA ARG A 32 52.81 7.08 7.40
C ARG A 32 51.31 7.41 7.38
N PRO A 33 50.67 7.47 8.57
CA PRO A 33 49.26 7.82 8.69
C PRO A 33 48.94 9.13 7.94
N GLY A 34 47.80 9.17 7.24
CA GLY A 34 47.43 10.32 6.38
C GLY A 34 48.11 10.34 5.01
N SER A 35 48.83 9.28 4.62
CA SER A 35 49.35 9.12 3.26
C SER A 35 48.90 7.81 2.63
N TRP A 36 48.95 7.74 1.30
CA TRP A 36 48.54 6.56 0.53
C TRP A 36 49.64 6.10 -0.42
N LYS A 37 49.70 4.79 -0.64
CA LYS A 37 50.58 4.11 -1.58
C LYS A 37 49.81 3.65 -2.81
N ASP A 38 50.34 3.97 -3.97
CA ASP A 38 49.75 3.61 -5.25
C ASP A 38 49.91 2.12 -5.53
N VAL A 39 48.86 1.53 -6.09
CA VAL A 39 48.88 0.22 -6.76
C VAL A 39 48.51 0.46 -8.22
N SER A 40 49.44 0.15 -9.11
CA SER A 40 49.25 0.33 -10.54
C SER A 40 48.32 -0.73 -11.16
N TYR A 41 47.80 -0.46 -12.36
CA TYR A 41 47.00 -1.45 -13.11
C TYR A 41 47.78 -2.75 -13.35
N SER A 42 49.07 -2.66 -13.71
CA SER A 42 49.94 -3.83 -13.91
C SER A 42 50.13 -4.64 -12.62
N GLN A 43 50.36 -3.96 -11.49
CA GLN A 43 50.50 -4.61 -10.19
C GLN A 43 49.20 -5.27 -9.74
N PHE A 44 48.04 -4.65 -9.99
CA PHE A 44 46.75 -5.25 -9.67
C PHE A 44 46.49 -6.53 -10.47
N GLN A 45 46.75 -6.50 -11.78
CA GLN A 45 46.63 -7.70 -12.62
C GLN A 45 47.57 -8.81 -12.17
N ALA A 46 48.83 -8.49 -11.84
CA ALA A 46 49.80 -9.48 -11.35
C ALA A 46 49.30 -10.17 -10.06
N ASN A 47 48.76 -9.39 -9.11
CA ASN A 47 48.17 -9.91 -7.88
C ASN A 47 46.95 -10.81 -8.14
N ILE A 48 46.08 -10.45 -9.09
CA ILE A 48 44.96 -11.29 -9.53
C ILE A 48 45.47 -12.61 -10.13
N HIS A 49 46.46 -12.57 -11.02
CA HIS A 49 46.99 -13.76 -11.67
C HIS A 49 47.65 -14.72 -10.68
N LEU A 50 48.43 -14.19 -9.73
CA LEU A 50 49.03 -14.97 -8.64
C LEU A 50 47.95 -15.72 -7.86
N MET A 51 46.92 -15.02 -7.41
CA MET A 51 45.84 -15.63 -6.63
C MET A 51 44.92 -16.51 -7.46
N ALA A 52 44.76 -16.26 -8.76
CA ALA A 52 43.96 -17.11 -9.64
C ALA A 52 44.61 -18.49 -9.80
N LYS A 53 45.94 -18.54 -9.95
CA LYS A 53 46.70 -19.81 -9.94
C LYS A 53 46.51 -20.57 -8.62
N PHE A 54 46.65 -19.86 -7.49
CA PHE A 54 46.45 -20.44 -6.15
C PHE A 54 45.04 -21.04 -5.99
N TRP A 55 43.99 -20.25 -6.23
CA TRP A 55 42.62 -20.68 -6.03
C TRP A 55 42.19 -21.77 -7.01
N ASN A 56 42.62 -21.69 -8.28
CA ASN A 56 42.38 -22.74 -9.24
C ASN A 56 42.95 -24.09 -8.77
N SER A 57 44.23 -24.11 -8.40
CA SER A 57 44.87 -25.33 -7.88
C SER A 57 44.15 -25.88 -6.65
N LYS A 58 43.85 -25.00 -5.69
CA LYS A 58 43.19 -25.38 -4.43
C LYS A 58 41.80 -25.97 -4.66
N LEU A 59 40.97 -25.35 -5.50
CA LEU A 59 39.60 -25.80 -5.77
C LEU A 59 39.57 -27.04 -6.67
N CYS A 60 40.36 -27.08 -7.74
CA CYS A 60 40.43 -28.24 -8.63
C CYS A 60 41.00 -29.49 -7.94
N SER A 61 41.88 -29.35 -6.93
CA SER A 61 42.34 -30.47 -6.11
C SER A 61 41.21 -31.21 -5.37
N ARG A 62 40.06 -30.54 -5.18
CA ARG A 62 38.83 -31.13 -4.62
C ARG A 62 37.82 -31.55 -5.68
N GLY A 63 38.21 -31.57 -6.96
CA GLY A 63 37.33 -31.97 -8.07
C GLY A 63 36.34 -30.88 -8.53
N ILE A 64 36.47 -29.65 -8.02
CA ILE A 64 35.62 -28.52 -8.42
C ILE A 64 36.07 -28.02 -9.79
N LYS A 65 35.14 -27.99 -10.74
CA LYS A 65 35.43 -27.65 -12.14
C LYS A 65 35.28 -26.16 -12.40
N MET A 66 35.96 -25.69 -13.44
CA MET A 66 35.71 -24.38 -14.02
C MET A 66 34.23 -24.22 -14.39
N GLY A 67 33.66 -23.03 -14.19
CA GLY A 67 32.24 -22.72 -14.35
C GLY A 67 31.39 -23.03 -13.11
N SER A 68 31.94 -23.71 -12.09
CA SER A 68 31.23 -23.93 -10.83
C SER A 68 31.05 -22.63 -10.04
N VAL A 69 29.90 -22.53 -9.36
CA VAL A 69 29.63 -21.44 -8.41
C VAL A 69 30.44 -21.64 -7.13
N VAL A 70 31.12 -20.58 -6.70
CA VAL A 70 31.89 -20.54 -5.44
C VAL A 70 31.36 -19.40 -4.60
N GLY A 71 30.83 -19.71 -3.42
CA GLY A 71 30.45 -18.72 -2.42
C GLY A 71 31.64 -17.92 -1.95
N VAL A 72 31.47 -16.61 -1.78
CA VAL A 72 32.49 -15.71 -1.24
C VAL A 72 31.92 -14.93 -0.07
N TRP A 73 32.25 -15.36 1.15
CA TRP A 73 31.79 -14.77 2.41
C TRP A 73 32.94 -14.11 3.17
N ILE A 74 33.48 -13.06 2.55
CA ILE A 74 34.53 -12.20 3.10
C ILE A 74 34.02 -10.77 3.28
N ARG A 75 34.81 -9.93 3.96
CA ARG A 75 34.44 -8.54 4.26
C ARG A 75 34.27 -7.71 2.99
N GLY A 76 35.24 -7.74 2.08
CA GLY A 76 35.18 -7.03 0.79
C GLY A 76 35.54 -5.55 0.88
N PHE A 77 36.13 -5.09 1.98
CA PHE A 77 36.46 -3.68 2.24
C PHE A 77 37.93 -3.36 1.99
N THR A 78 38.75 -4.36 1.68
CA THR A 78 40.19 -4.20 1.54
C THR A 78 40.67 -4.67 0.19
N TYR A 79 41.78 -4.12 -0.28
CA TYR A 79 42.43 -4.53 -1.52
C TYR A 79 42.68 -6.05 -1.63
N PRO A 80 43.18 -6.76 -0.59
CA PRO A 80 43.28 -8.22 -0.62
C PRO A 80 41.96 -8.95 -0.86
N ASP A 81 40.85 -8.45 -0.32
CA ASP A 81 39.53 -9.04 -0.57
C ASP A 81 39.14 -8.90 -2.04
N VAL A 82 39.41 -7.73 -2.65
CA VAL A 82 39.12 -7.48 -4.07
C VAL A 82 39.96 -8.38 -4.96
N VAL A 83 41.25 -8.53 -4.66
CA VAL A 83 42.14 -9.47 -5.37
C VAL A 83 41.56 -10.88 -5.32
N THR A 84 41.07 -11.34 -4.16
CA THR A 84 40.45 -12.67 -4.01
C THR A 84 39.22 -12.83 -4.91
N ILE A 85 38.32 -11.84 -4.93
CA ILE A 85 37.08 -11.86 -5.73
C ILE A 85 37.41 -11.95 -7.23
N PHE A 86 38.29 -11.09 -7.71
CA PHE A 86 38.72 -11.07 -9.11
C PHE A 86 39.50 -12.33 -9.46
N ALA A 87 40.34 -12.84 -8.55
CA ALA A 87 41.12 -14.05 -8.75
C ALA A 87 40.25 -15.31 -8.90
N LEU A 88 39.17 -15.45 -8.10
CA LEU A 88 38.23 -16.57 -8.25
C LEU A 88 37.53 -16.55 -9.61
N SER A 89 37.12 -15.37 -10.06
CA SER A 89 36.57 -15.20 -11.41
C SER A 89 37.63 -15.49 -12.49
N ARG A 90 38.87 -15.02 -12.30
CA ARG A 90 39.97 -15.23 -13.25
C ARG A 90 40.45 -16.69 -13.30
N ALA A 91 40.27 -17.42 -12.21
CA ALA A 91 40.45 -18.86 -12.13
C ALA A 91 39.34 -19.65 -12.84
N GLY A 92 38.28 -18.96 -13.29
CA GLY A 92 37.19 -19.51 -14.07
C GLY A 92 36.01 -20.01 -13.25
N PHE A 93 35.92 -19.65 -11.97
CA PHE A 93 34.74 -19.90 -11.15
C PHE A 93 33.75 -18.73 -11.23
N ILE A 94 32.51 -18.95 -10.81
CA ILE A 94 31.47 -17.91 -10.74
C ILE A 94 31.34 -17.48 -9.27
N PRO A 95 31.86 -16.30 -8.87
CA PRO A 95 31.77 -15.87 -7.48
C PRO A 95 30.33 -15.49 -7.12
N GLN A 96 29.79 -16.16 -6.11
CA GLN A 96 28.56 -15.76 -5.44
C GLN A 96 28.90 -14.92 -4.22
N MET A 97 28.71 -13.61 -4.35
CA MET A 97 29.06 -12.61 -3.36
C MET A 97 28.05 -12.65 -2.21
N MET A 98 28.45 -13.25 -1.09
CA MET A 98 27.63 -13.33 0.10
C MET A 98 27.67 -11.99 0.85
N PRO A 99 26.52 -11.44 1.27
CA PRO A 99 26.51 -10.33 2.21
C PRO A 99 27.32 -10.69 3.46
N PHE A 100 28.23 -9.81 3.88
CA PHE A 100 29.08 -10.11 5.03
C PHE A 100 28.26 -10.29 6.33
N GLU A 101 27.20 -9.48 6.49
CA GLU A 101 26.29 -9.45 7.64
C GLU A 101 25.07 -10.39 7.48
N ILE A 102 25.22 -11.53 6.80
CA ILE A 102 24.15 -12.54 6.83
C ILE A 102 23.89 -12.93 8.30
N PRO A 103 22.61 -12.96 8.75
CA PRO A 103 22.25 -13.20 10.16
C PRO A 103 22.81 -14.48 10.77
N ASN A 104 22.92 -15.56 9.99
CA ASN A 104 23.48 -16.83 10.43
C ASN A 104 24.01 -17.69 9.26
N SER A 105 24.91 -18.63 9.59
CA SER A 105 25.53 -19.53 8.62
C SER A 105 24.55 -20.50 7.96
N THR A 106 23.47 -20.91 8.63
CA THR A 106 22.43 -21.77 8.02
C THR A 106 21.76 -21.08 6.83
N LEU A 107 21.40 -19.81 6.97
CA LEU A 107 20.87 -19.01 5.87
C LEU A 107 21.90 -18.85 4.74
N ALA A 108 23.18 -18.64 5.06
CA ALA A 108 24.23 -18.62 4.04
C ALA A 108 24.29 -19.94 3.25
N MET A 109 24.22 -21.10 3.93
CA MET A 109 24.21 -22.40 3.25
C MET A 109 22.95 -22.60 2.39
N GLN A 110 21.78 -22.14 2.84
CA GLN A 110 20.54 -22.18 2.06
C GLN A 110 20.62 -21.33 0.79
N LEU A 111 21.29 -20.18 0.83
CA LEU A 111 21.49 -19.34 -0.36
C LEU A 111 22.49 -19.96 -1.35
N LEU A 112 23.52 -20.63 -0.83
CA LEU A 112 24.51 -21.36 -1.63
C LEU A 112 23.92 -22.62 -2.27
N SER A 113 22.95 -23.28 -1.63
CA SER A 113 22.29 -24.44 -2.23
C SER A 113 21.39 -24.05 -3.40
N LYS A 114 20.74 -22.87 -3.36
CA LYS A 114 19.90 -22.36 -4.45
C LYS A 114 20.64 -22.15 -5.77
N THR A 115 21.96 -22.01 -5.72
CA THR A 115 22.83 -21.77 -6.88
C THR A 115 23.71 -22.98 -7.22
N ASN A 116 23.52 -24.11 -6.50
CA ASN A 116 24.39 -25.28 -6.57
C ASN A 116 25.88 -24.93 -6.39
N ALA A 117 26.19 -24.03 -5.44
CA ALA A 117 27.57 -23.72 -5.09
C ALA A 117 28.31 -25.00 -4.68
N GLN A 118 29.56 -25.15 -5.14
CA GLN A 118 30.39 -26.32 -4.87
C GLN A 118 31.46 -26.06 -3.80
N ALA A 119 31.77 -24.79 -3.54
CA ALA A 119 32.63 -24.39 -2.44
C ALA A 119 32.26 -23.02 -1.86
N LEU A 120 32.86 -22.72 -0.72
CA LEU A 120 32.79 -21.43 -0.03
C LEU A 120 34.20 -20.96 0.37
N VAL A 121 34.57 -19.76 -0.06
CA VAL A 121 35.72 -19.01 0.47
C VAL A 121 35.20 -18.02 1.51
N HIS A 122 35.69 -18.07 2.74
CA HIS A 122 35.16 -17.26 3.84
C HIS A 122 36.26 -16.59 4.68
N ALA A 123 35.88 -15.54 5.42
CA ALA A 123 36.75 -14.97 6.45
C ALA A 123 36.96 -15.97 7.60
N SER A 124 38.12 -15.92 8.27
CA SER A 124 38.47 -16.82 9.37
C SER A 124 37.51 -16.72 10.56
N ASP A 125 36.92 -15.55 10.78
CA ASP A 125 35.89 -15.33 11.82
C ASP A 125 34.56 -16.07 11.57
N LYS A 126 34.39 -16.73 10.41
CA LYS A 126 33.20 -17.50 10.06
C LYS A 126 33.37 -19.02 10.22
N THR A 127 34.59 -19.53 10.38
CA THR A 127 34.90 -20.97 10.33
C THR A 127 34.04 -21.79 11.30
N GLU A 128 34.02 -21.41 12.58
CA GLU A 128 33.27 -22.14 13.61
C GLU A 128 31.76 -22.20 13.32
N GLN A 129 31.19 -21.07 12.85
CA GLN A 129 29.76 -20.98 12.53
C GLN A 129 29.39 -21.83 11.33
N ILE A 130 30.27 -21.94 10.33
CA ILE A 130 30.08 -22.80 9.16
C ILE A 130 30.12 -24.27 9.57
N LEU A 131 31.11 -24.67 10.37
CA LEU A 131 31.24 -26.06 10.84
C LEU A 131 30.00 -26.52 11.63
N LYS A 132 29.42 -25.65 12.46
CA LYS A 132 28.20 -25.92 13.23
C LYS A 132 26.98 -26.24 12.36
N THR A 133 26.97 -25.85 11.08
CA THR A 133 25.85 -26.17 10.17
C THR A 133 25.82 -27.63 9.72
N GLY A 134 26.93 -28.37 9.87
CA GLY A 134 27.06 -29.72 9.32
C GLY A 134 27.08 -29.75 7.78
N THR A 135 27.43 -28.64 7.12
CA THR A 135 27.45 -28.54 5.66
C THR A 135 28.46 -29.50 5.02
N ASN A 136 28.06 -30.12 3.91
CA ASN A 136 28.95 -30.92 3.05
C ASN A 136 29.69 -30.07 2.01
N LEU A 137 29.46 -28.76 1.99
CA LEU A 137 30.12 -27.84 1.07
C LEU A 137 31.62 -27.73 1.41
N TYR A 138 32.48 -27.85 0.41
CA TYR A 138 33.90 -27.56 0.60
C TYR A 138 34.07 -26.10 1.03
N HIS A 139 34.78 -25.85 2.12
CA HIS A 139 34.99 -24.50 2.61
C HIS A 139 36.47 -24.24 2.87
N PHE A 140 36.89 -23.01 2.61
CA PHE A 140 38.28 -22.57 2.69
C PHE A 140 38.34 -21.19 3.33
N GLU A 141 39.20 -21.04 4.32
CA GLU A 141 39.55 -19.72 4.81
C GLU A 141 40.26 -18.92 3.71
N ASN A 142 39.91 -17.64 3.61
CA ASN A 142 40.54 -16.72 2.68
C ASN A 142 42.01 -16.51 3.05
N VAL A 143 42.86 -16.42 2.03
CA VAL A 143 44.31 -16.23 2.19
C VAL A 143 44.68 -14.88 1.59
N ASN A 144 45.35 -14.05 2.39
CA ASN A 144 45.90 -12.79 1.89
C ASN A 144 47.01 -13.10 0.87
N PHE A 145 46.94 -12.48 -0.32
CA PHE A 145 47.92 -12.70 -1.38
C PHE A 145 49.36 -12.41 -0.94
N ALA A 146 49.58 -11.53 0.06
CA ALA A 146 50.89 -11.26 0.62
C ALA A 146 51.53 -12.48 1.33
N HIS A 147 50.74 -13.51 1.67
CA HIS A 147 51.22 -14.75 2.27
C HIS A 147 51.38 -15.89 1.25
N VAL A 148 51.04 -15.65 -0.02
CA VAL A 148 51.26 -16.62 -1.11
C VAL A 148 52.55 -16.24 -1.79
N LEU A 149 53.59 -17.08 -1.65
CA LEU A 149 54.86 -16.82 -2.33
C LEU A 149 54.69 -17.14 -3.81
N GLU A 150 55.29 -16.32 -4.68
CA GLU A 150 55.27 -16.57 -6.12
C GLU A 150 55.83 -17.95 -6.46
N THR A 151 56.87 -18.38 -5.76
CA THR A 151 57.48 -19.71 -5.88
C THR A 151 56.50 -20.87 -5.61
N ASP A 152 55.48 -20.65 -4.77
CA ASP A 152 54.49 -21.68 -4.44
C ASP A 152 53.51 -21.94 -5.58
N VAL A 153 53.38 -21.00 -6.53
CA VAL A 153 52.40 -21.07 -7.62
C VAL A 153 53.01 -20.83 -9.01
N GLU A 154 54.31 -20.57 -9.11
CA GLU A 154 55.00 -20.31 -10.38
C GLU A 154 54.81 -21.46 -11.39
N HIS A 155 54.94 -22.70 -10.90
CA HIS A 155 54.77 -23.93 -11.66
C HIS A 155 53.30 -24.23 -12.06
N ILE A 156 52.34 -23.47 -11.53
CA ILE A 156 50.92 -23.63 -11.83
C ILE A 156 50.57 -22.69 -13.00
N PRO A 157 50.07 -23.22 -14.13
CA PRO A 157 49.68 -22.37 -15.25
C PRO A 157 48.46 -21.52 -14.86
N LEU A 158 48.40 -20.29 -15.36
CA LEU A 158 47.20 -19.48 -15.25
C LEU A 158 46.07 -20.15 -16.07
N PRO A 159 44.86 -20.35 -15.51
CA PRO A 159 43.79 -21.01 -16.23
C PRO A 159 43.42 -20.29 -17.53
N VAL A 160 43.19 -21.06 -18.59
CA VAL A 160 42.68 -20.54 -19.86
C VAL A 160 41.16 -20.49 -19.76
N LEU A 161 40.61 -19.28 -19.72
CA LEU A 161 39.17 -19.09 -19.70
C LEU A 161 38.56 -19.41 -21.09
N PRO A 162 37.36 -20.00 -21.14
CA PRO A 162 36.63 -20.15 -22.39
C PRO A 162 36.17 -18.78 -22.91
N GLU A 163 35.66 -18.69 -24.14
CA GLU A 163 35.03 -17.45 -24.59
C GLU A 163 33.68 -17.26 -23.87
N ALA A 164 33.49 -16.11 -23.23
CA ALA A 164 32.24 -15.80 -22.55
C ALA A 164 31.17 -15.35 -23.54
N SER A 165 29.99 -16.00 -23.51
CA SER A 165 28.83 -15.50 -24.24
C SER A 165 28.27 -14.22 -23.58
N ALA A 166 27.42 -13.50 -24.32
CA ALA A 166 26.71 -12.32 -23.80
C ALA A 166 25.87 -12.65 -22.56
N ASP A 167 25.26 -13.83 -22.52
CA ASP A 167 24.33 -14.27 -21.46
C ASP A 167 25.03 -15.06 -20.35
N ALA A 168 26.35 -15.27 -20.43
CA ALA A 168 27.09 -16.00 -19.40
C ALA A 168 27.03 -15.26 -18.06
N THR A 169 26.65 -15.98 -17.00
CA THR A 169 26.69 -15.46 -15.62
C THR A 169 28.13 -15.40 -15.13
N ILE A 170 28.57 -14.20 -14.73
CA ILE A 170 29.95 -13.94 -14.28
C ILE A 170 30.05 -13.64 -12.78
N TYR A 171 28.96 -13.17 -12.18
CA TYR A 171 28.81 -12.96 -10.74
C TYR A 171 27.40 -13.31 -10.28
N MET A 172 27.24 -13.57 -8.99
CA MET A 172 25.93 -13.62 -8.35
C MET A 172 25.93 -12.71 -7.11
N TYR A 173 24.97 -11.80 -7.03
CA TYR A 173 24.73 -10.96 -5.85
C TYR A 173 23.47 -11.41 -5.13
N HIS A 174 23.17 -10.72 -4.03
CA HIS A 174 21.93 -10.92 -3.29
C HIS A 174 21.22 -9.59 -3.07
N THR A 175 19.89 -9.63 -3.09
CA THR A 175 19.06 -8.52 -2.58
C THR A 175 18.42 -8.94 -1.28
N SER A 176 18.19 -8.00 -0.36
CA SER A 176 17.60 -8.28 0.95
C SER A 176 16.14 -8.75 0.89
N GLY A 177 15.52 -8.80 -0.30
CA GLY A 177 14.15 -9.23 -0.54
C GLY A 177 13.12 -8.36 0.19
N SER A 178 12.38 -7.52 -0.52
CA SER A 178 11.32 -6.71 0.08
C SER A 178 10.11 -7.55 0.54
N ILE A 179 9.91 -8.75 -0.05
CA ILE A 179 8.67 -9.52 0.11
C ILE A 179 8.77 -10.71 1.07
N SER A 180 9.89 -11.44 1.12
CA SER A 180 9.98 -12.78 1.76
C SER A 180 10.94 -12.89 2.94
N GLY A 181 11.60 -11.80 3.36
CA GLY A 181 12.59 -11.80 4.44
C GLY A 181 13.94 -12.47 4.10
N ILE A 182 13.94 -13.47 3.22
CA ILE A 182 15.10 -14.24 2.73
C ILE A 182 15.73 -13.54 1.52
N PRO A 183 17.06 -13.32 1.51
CA PRO A 183 17.73 -12.72 0.37
C PRO A 183 17.50 -13.48 -0.95
N LYS A 184 17.24 -12.74 -2.03
CA LYS A 184 17.09 -13.30 -3.39
C LYS A 184 18.43 -13.31 -4.11
N VAL A 185 18.72 -14.35 -4.88
CA VAL A 185 19.92 -14.43 -5.72
C VAL A 185 19.71 -13.64 -7.00
N VAL A 186 20.70 -12.83 -7.37
CA VAL A 186 20.73 -12.01 -8.60
C VAL A 186 21.91 -12.42 -9.46
N PRO A 187 21.69 -13.23 -10.52
CA PRO A 187 22.72 -13.53 -11.50
C PRO A 187 23.07 -12.29 -12.34
N ILE A 188 24.36 -12.04 -12.54
CA ILE A 188 24.87 -10.95 -13.38
C ILE A 188 25.45 -11.53 -14.65
N MET A 189 24.86 -11.16 -15.78
CA MET A 189 25.29 -11.57 -17.11
C MET A 189 26.45 -10.70 -17.62
N ASN A 190 27.28 -11.28 -18.48
CA ASN A 190 28.41 -10.59 -19.10
C ASN A 190 27.99 -9.33 -19.88
N LYS A 191 26.94 -9.42 -20.72
CA LYS A 191 26.40 -8.27 -21.48
C LYS A 191 25.88 -7.14 -20.60
N TRP A 192 25.31 -7.51 -19.44
CA TRP A 192 24.75 -6.56 -18.49
C TRP A 192 25.89 -5.73 -17.89
N LEU A 193 26.99 -6.38 -17.51
CA LEU A 193 28.16 -5.70 -16.95
C LEU A 193 28.84 -4.77 -17.97
N ALA A 194 28.99 -5.20 -19.23
CA ALA A 194 29.47 -4.33 -20.31
C ALA A 194 28.56 -3.10 -20.52
N THR A 195 27.27 -3.23 -20.25
CA THR A 195 26.32 -2.12 -20.40
C THR A 195 26.42 -1.13 -19.25
N ILE A 196 26.72 -1.58 -18.02
CA ILE A 196 27.02 -0.70 -16.88
C ILE A 196 28.13 0.31 -17.26
N GLU A 197 29.23 -0.17 -17.83
CA GLU A 197 30.37 0.69 -18.24
C GLU A 197 29.94 1.82 -19.17
N ARG A 198 29.05 1.53 -20.12
CA ARG A 198 28.57 2.50 -21.11
C ARG A 198 27.60 3.51 -20.49
N LYS A 199 26.63 3.04 -19.69
CA LYS A 199 25.57 3.92 -19.16
C LYS A 199 26.01 4.77 -17.96
N SER A 200 27.01 4.32 -17.18
CA SER A 200 27.52 5.05 -16.02
C SER A 200 28.19 6.39 -16.36
N GLY A 201 28.58 6.62 -17.61
CA GLY A 201 29.14 7.91 -18.07
C GLY A 201 28.24 9.10 -17.76
N LYS A 202 26.92 8.96 -18.01
CA LYS A 202 25.93 9.99 -17.72
C LYS A 202 25.72 10.18 -16.22
N THR A 203 25.62 9.08 -15.45
CA THR A 203 25.51 9.12 -13.98
C THR A 203 26.62 9.94 -13.34
N PHE A 204 27.86 9.73 -13.79
CA PHE A 204 29.03 10.41 -13.21
C PHE A 204 29.42 11.68 -13.96
N ARG A 205 28.51 12.19 -14.82
CA ARG A 205 28.66 13.46 -15.57
C ARG A 205 30.07 13.63 -16.12
N ARG A 206 30.63 12.55 -16.68
CA ARG A 206 32.02 12.52 -17.06
C ARG A 206 32.20 13.19 -18.41
N GLU A 207 32.79 14.37 -18.39
CA GLU A 207 33.31 15.04 -19.58
C GLU A 207 34.80 14.70 -19.73
N VAL A 208 35.21 14.17 -20.88
CA VAL A 208 36.63 13.94 -21.17
C VAL A 208 37.24 15.24 -21.64
N LYS A 209 37.98 15.95 -20.77
CA LYS A 209 38.71 17.16 -21.14
C LYS A 209 40.19 16.86 -21.35
N PRO A 210 40.82 17.31 -22.46
CA PRO A 210 42.26 17.19 -22.64
C PRO A 210 43.04 17.77 -21.46
N GLY A 211 44.01 17.02 -20.93
CA GLY A 211 44.86 17.46 -19.82
C GLY A 211 44.22 17.38 -18.42
N GLN A 212 42.98 16.90 -18.29
CA GLN A 212 42.33 16.71 -17.00
C GLN A 212 43.03 15.60 -16.20
N SER A 213 43.27 15.83 -14.90
CA SER A 213 43.82 14.80 -14.02
C SER A 213 42.86 13.62 -13.89
N GLN A 214 43.42 12.45 -13.60
CA GLN A 214 42.69 11.20 -13.40
C GLN A 214 41.46 11.41 -12.51
N ASP A 215 40.34 10.76 -12.85
CA ASP A 215 39.19 10.73 -11.95
C ASP A 215 39.49 9.74 -10.79
N ILE A 216 39.39 10.22 -9.55
CA ILE A 216 39.78 9.49 -8.35
C ILE A 216 38.60 9.49 -7.38
N TRP A 217 38.11 8.30 -7.02
CA TRP A 217 37.00 8.12 -6.10
C TRP A 217 37.44 7.63 -4.73
N SER A 218 36.69 7.99 -3.69
CA SER A 218 36.72 7.27 -2.43
C SER A 218 36.10 5.87 -2.58
N TRP A 219 36.58 4.93 -1.78
CA TRP A 219 36.01 3.58 -1.72
C TRP A 219 34.69 3.58 -0.93
N THR A 220 33.59 3.32 -1.63
CA THR A 220 32.22 3.56 -1.14
C THR A 220 31.68 2.50 -0.17
N GLY A 221 32.16 1.26 -0.25
CA GLY A 221 31.71 0.16 0.61
C GLY A 221 32.24 -1.19 0.15
N SER A 222 31.72 -2.30 0.67
CA SER A 222 32.31 -3.60 0.34
C SER A 222 32.01 -4.04 -1.11
N PHE A 223 33.00 -4.63 -1.78
CA PHE A 223 32.90 -5.16 -3.14
C PHE A 223 31.91 -6.33 -3.28
N SER A 224 31.50 -6.94 -2.16
CA SER A 224 30.39 -7.90 -2.14
C SER A 224 29.03 -7.22 -2.36
N HIS A 225 28.97 -5.88 -2.35
CA HIS A 225 27.81 -5.11 -2.77
C HIS A 225 27.90 -4.78 -4.27
N SER A 226 26.79 -4.91 -4.99
CA SER A 226 26.68 -4.63 -6.44
C SER A 226 27.10 -3.20 -6.79
N MET A 227 26.73 -2.22 -5.97
CA MET A 227 27.11 -0.81 -6.17
C MET A 227 28.62 -0.60 -6.31
N MET A 228 29.44 -1.07 -5.36
CA MET A 228 30.89 -0.84 -5.39
C MET A 228 31.55 -1.59 -6.55
N SER A 229 31.13 -2.83 -6.81
CA SER A 229 31.66 -3.64 -7.90
C SER A 229 31.31 -3.07 -9.29
N CYS A 230 30.07 -2.66 -9.52
CA CYS A 230 29.63 -2.01 -10.75
C CYS A 230 30.31 -0.65 -10.94
N MET A 231 30.46 0.13 -9.86
CA MET A 231 31.17 1.40 -9.88
C MET A 231 32.65 1.19 -10.23
N PHE A 232 33.32 0.23 -9.58
CA PHE A 232 34.72 -0.09 -9.86
C PHE A 232 34.94 -0.54 -11.31
N GLN A 233 33.99 -1.28 -11.87
CA GLN A 233 34.00 -1.65 -13.28
C GLN A 233 34.03 -0.40 -14.18
N TYR A 234 33.16 0.56 -13.92
CA TYR A 234 33.16 1.84 -14.64
C TYR A 234 34.47 2.62 -14.42
N ILE A 235 34.95 2.76 -13.19
CA ILE A 235 36.20 3.46 -12.86
C ILE A 235 37.38 2.88 -13.65
N THR A 236 37.50 1.55 -13.67
CA THR A 236 38.55 0.85 -14.43
C THR A 236 38.40 1.12 -15.94
N SER A 237 37.16 1.07 -16.46
CA SER A 237 36.89 1.31 -17.89
C SER A 237 37.30 2.69 -18.37
N ILE A 238 37.35 3.69 -17.48
CA ILE A 238 37.78 5.06 -17.79
C ILE A 238 39.22 5.37 -17.36
N GLY A 239 39.93 4.40 -16.76
CA GLY A 239 41.29 4.58 -16.28
C GLY A 239 41.37 5.39 -14.99
N GLY A 240 40.31 5.38 -14.18
CA GLY A 240 40.26 6.06 -12.89
C GLY A 240 41.00 5.31 -11.78
N CYS A 241 40.87 5.82 -10.56
CA CYS A 241 41.50 5.25 -9.36
C CYS A 241 40.52 5.21 -8.18
N VAL A 242 40.68 4.25 -7.27
CA VAL A 242 39.95 4.17 -6.00
C VAL A 242 40.89 4.34 -4.81
N VAL A 243 40.54 5.23 -3.88
CA VAL A 243 41.27 5.43 -2.63
C VAL A 243 40.60 4.61 -1.53
N GLN A 244 41.33 3.63 -0.99
CA GLN A 244 40.89 2.89 0.19
C GLN A 244 41.14 3.77 1.43
N ALA A 245 40.13 3.94 2.26
CA ALA A 245 40.28 4.58 3.54
C ALA A 245 40.94 3.62 4.57
N SER A 246 41.40 4.17 5.69
CA SER A 246 41.98 3.42 6.81
C SER A 246 40.96 2.43 7.39
N ARG A 247 39.69 2.81 7.37
CA ARG A 247 38.54 2.00 7.80
C ARG A 247 37.33 2.27 6.92
N TYR A 248 36.34 1.39 6.95
CA TYR A 248 35.12 1.55 6.16
C TYR A 248 34.22 2.69 6.68
N ASP A 249 34.32 3.01 7.97
CA ASP A 249 33.62 4.06 8.71
C ASP A 249 34.51 5.30 8.89
N PHE A 250 35.18 5.73 7.81
CA PHE A 250 36.16 6.83 7.87
C PHE A 250 35.53 8.17 8.23
N THR A 251 36.28 8.99 8.95
CA THR A 251 35.81 10.27 9.50
C THR A 251 35.77 11.36 8.44
N PRO A 252 35.03 12.47 8.69
CA PRO A 252 35.09 13.64 7.81
C PRO A 252 36.50 14.22 7.64
N THR A 253 37.33 14.15 8.69
CA THR A 253 38.75 14.51 8.61
C THR A 253 39.48 13.62 7.62
N GLU A 254 39.32 12.30 7.70
CA GLU A 254 39.96 11.41 6.73
C GLU A 254 39.46 11.64 5.30
N LEU A 255 38.19 12.00 5.10
CA LEU A 255 37.70 12.42 3.78
C LEU A 255 38.43 13.67 3.26
N VAL A 256 38.61 14.68 4.09
CA VAL A 256 39.37 15.89 3.73
C VAL A 256 40.82 15.53 3.39
N GLU A 257 41.46 14.66 4.16
CA GLU A 257 42.83 14.20 3.89
C GLU A 257 42.90 13.38 2.59
N MET A 258 41.90 12.55 2.28
CA MET A 258 41.81 11.83 1.00
C MET A 258 41.64 12.79 -0.18
N ILE A 259 40.84 13.85 -0.03
CA ILE A 259 40.67 14.89 -1.06
C ILE A 259 42.00 15.64 -1.27
N GLY A 260 42.63 16.09 -0.18
CA GLY A 260 43.85 16.91 -0.22
C GLY A 260 45.12 16.14 -0.62
N HIS A 261 45.31 14.92 -0.11
CA HIS A 261 46.57 14.17 -0.22
C HIS A 261 46.48 12.94 -1.13
N ALA A 262 45.32 12.26 -1.20
CA ALA A 262 45.13 11.16 -2.14
C ALA A 262 44.58 11.62 -3.50
N GLY A 263 44.06 12.84 -3.58
CA GLY A 263 43.53 13.46 -4.79
C GLY A 263 42.10 13.04 -5.12
N VAL A 264 41.33 12.54 -4.14
CA VAL A 264 39.90 12.24 -4.34
C VAL A 264 39.20 13.48 -4.88
N ASN A 265 38.60 13.34 -6.05
CA ASN A 265 37.89 14.41 -6.73
C ASN A 265 36.45 14.04 -7.06
N ARG A 266 36.04 12.80 -6.77
CA ARG A 266 34.65 12.36 -6.89
C ARG A 266 34.30 11.47 -5.72
N VAL A 267 33.09 11.62 -5.21
CA VAL A 267 32.57 10.78 -4.13
C VAL A 267 31.26 10.21 -4.61
N PHE A 268 31.04 8.90 -4.41
CA PHE A 268 29.72 8.30 -4.50
C PHE A 268 29.47 7.60 -3.18
N GLN A 269 28.42 7.95 -2.46
CA GLN A 269 28.15 7.36 -1.15
C GLN A 269 26.66 7.12 -0.91
N PHE A 270 26.34 6.27 0.07
CA PHE A 270 24.95 6.10 0.50
C PHE A 270 24.40 7.38 1.11
N SER A 271 23.10 7.59 0.91
CA SER A 271 22.35 8.79 1.33
C SER A 271 22.57 9.20 2.80
N PRO A 272 22.56 8.28 3.80
CA PRO A 272 22.81 8.65 5.19
C PRO A 272 24.20 9.26 5.41
N THR A 273 25.24 8.67 4.82
CA THR A 273 26.61 9.17 4.94
C THR A 273 26.77 10.53 4.24
N VAL A 274 26.12 10.74 3.09
CA VAL A 274 26.14 12.06 2.43
C VAL A 274 25.40 13.09 3.27
N LYS A 275 24.27 12.75 3.89
CA LYS A 275 23.58 13.63 4.84
C LYS A 275 24.49 14.03 6.00
N GLU A 276 25.18 13.07 6.62
CA GLU A 276 26.16 13.35 7.68
C GLU A 276 27.28 14.30 7.19
N TYR A 277 27.80 14.10 5.97
CA TYR A 277 28.78 15.02 5.39
C TYR A 277 28.23 16.44 5.24
N LEU A 278 26.97 16.59 4.82
CA LEU A 278 26.33 17.90 4.70
C LEU A 278 26.06 18.54 6.08
N GLU A 279 25.69 17.75 7.10
CA GLU A 279 25.52 18.21 8.49
C GLU A 279 26.84 18.71 9.08
N PHE A 280 27.92 17.95 8.91
CA PHE A 280 29.25 18.35 9.36
C PHE A 280 29.76 19.57 8.59
N ALA A 281 29.52 19.64 7.27
CA ALA A 281 29.90 20.79 6.46
C ALA A 281 29.12 22.06 6.86
N LYS A 282 27.82 21.93 7.16
CA LYS A 282 26.97 23.05 7.59
C LYS A 282 27.32 23.56 8.99
N SER A 283 27.66 22.65 9.91
CA SER A 283 28.01 22.99 11.29
C SER A 283 29.47 23.43 11.46
N GLY A 284 30.36 23.00 10.57
CA GLY A 284 31.81 23.20 10.68
C GLY A 284 32.50 22.30 11.71
N VAL A 285 31.77 21.38 12.34
CA VAL A 285 32.28 20.46 13.38
C VAL A 285 32.03 19.03 12.91
N PRO A 286 32.98 18.08 13.09
CA PRO A 286 34.29 18.24 13.71
C PRO A 286 35.38 18.80 12.79
N GLU A 287 35.11 18.96 11.49
CA GLU A 287 36.12 19.31 10.48
C GLU A 287 35.68 20.56 9.68
N PRO A 288 36.20 21.76 10.01
CA PRO A 288 35.83 23.00 9.33
C PRO A 288 36.18 23.05 7.84
N ARG A 289 37.21 22.29 7.41
CA ARG A 289 37.64 22.25 6.00
C ARG A 289 36.70 21.45 5.10
N LEU A 290 35.78 20.66 5.68
CA LEU A 290 34.94 19.74 4.93
C LEU A 290 34.06 20.47 3.90
N PHE A 291 33.49 21.62 4.27
CA PHE A 291 32.63 22.38 3.37
C PHE A 291 33.34 22.75 2.05
N ASP A 292 34.52 23.37 2.15
CA ASP A 292 35.33 23.74 0.99
C ASP A 292 35.82 22.51 0.22
N ALA A 293 36.15 21.42 0.93
CA ALA A 293 36.56 20.18 0.31
C ALA A 293 35.43 19.54 -0.53
N LEU A 294 34.19 19.51 -0.02
CA LEU A 294 33.02 19.02 -0.75
C LEU A 294 32.69 19.92 -1.95
N LYS A 295 32.75 21.24 -1.79
CA LYS A 295 32.53 22.20 -2.88
C LYS A 295 33.60 22.10 -3.98
N GLY A 296 34.82 21.70 -3.62
CA GLY A 296 35.94 21.48 -4.55
C GLY A 296 35.92 20.16 -5.32
N LEU A 297 35.00 19.24 -5.01
CA LEU A 297 34.84 17.99 -5.75
C LEU A 297 34.40 18.28 -7.20
N ARG A 298 34.69 17.36 -8.12
CA ARG A 298 34.04 17.34 -9.44
C ARG A 298 32.59 16.89 -9.33
N GLN A 299 32.29 16.01 -8.38
CA GLN A 299 30.97 15.48 -8.17
C GLN A 299 30.85 14.80 -6.79
N LEU A 300 29.77 15.11 -6.07
CA LEU A 300 29.29 14.37 -4.91
C LEU A 300 28.01 13.62 -5.30
N THR A 301 28.12 12.33 -5.59
CA THR A 301 26.96 11.50 -5.94
C THR A 301 26.43 10.82 -4.68
N TYR A 302 25.11 10.75 -4.54
CA TYR A 302 24.48 9.90 -3.53
C TYR A 302 23.46 8.95 -4.15
N GLY A 303 23.17 7.85 -3.46
CA GLY A 303 22.19 6.88 -3.94
C GLY A 303 21.82 5.81 -2.93
N GLY A 304 20.93 4.92 -3.35
CA GLY A 304 20.40 3.84 -2.52
C GLY A 304 19.14 4.21 -1.74
N MET A 305 19.01 5.45 -1.27
CA MET A 305 17.80 6.04 -0.67
C MET A 305 17.67 7.52 -1.09
N THR A 306 16.57 8.19 -0.77
CA THR A 306 16.49 9.66 -0.87
C THR A 306 17.20 10.31 0.32
N ILE A 307 17.56 11.59 0.18
CA ILE A 307 17.86 12.47 1.31
C ILE A 307 16.71 13.48 1.46
N ALA A 308 16.52 14.01 2.67
CA ALA A 308 15.45 14.99 2.90
C ALA A 308 15.67 16.24 2.03
N LYS A 309 14.56 16.81 1.55
CA LYS A 309 14.55 17.93 0.60
C LYS A 309 15.38 19.12 1.07
N GLU A 310 15.35 19.41 2.37
CA GLU A 310 16.13 20.49 3.00
C GLU A 310 17.64 20.39 2.77
N TRP A 311 18.20 19.17 2.78
CA TRP A 311 19.63 18.95 2.59
C TRP A 311 20.03 19.06 1.12
N GLU A 312 19.16 18.64 0.20
CA GLU A 312 19.35 18.92 -1.23
C GLU A 312 19.32 20.41 -1.50
N ASP A 313 18.30 21.12 -1.00
CA ASP A 313 18.17 22.56 -1.20
C ASP A 313 19.37 23.31 -0.65
N TRP A 314 19.82 22.94 0.56
CA TRP A 314 21.00 23.54 1.14
C TRP A 314 22.26 23.27 0.29
N ALA A 315 22.52 22.01 -0.10
CA ALA A 315 23.69 21.67 -0.90
C ALA A 315 23.70 22.39 -2.27
N LEU A 316 22.54 22.47 -2.94
CA LEU A 316 22.38 23.19 -4.19
C LEU A 316 22.61 24.70 -4.02
N ALA A 317 22.05 25.30 -2.95
CA ALA A 317 22.25 26.71 -2.63
C ALA A 317 23.71 27.06 -2.30
N GLN A 318 24.48 26.10 -1.76
CA GLN A 318 25.91 26.25 -1.51
C GLN A 318 26.79 25.96 -2.72
N GLU A 319 26.19 25.58 -3.86
CA GLU A 319 26.87 25.15 -5.09
C GLU A 319 27.78 23.92 -4.89
N ILE A 320 27.42 23.05 -3.95
CA ILE A 320 28.05 21.73 -3.86
C ILE A 320 27.62 20.94 -5.10
N PRO A 321 28.53 20.29 -5.84
CA PRO A 321 28.23 19.59 -7.09
C PRO A 321 27.57 18.24 -6.82
N ILE A 322 26.42 18.29 -6.16
CA ILE A 322 25.65 17.13 -5.73
C ILE A 322 24.77 16.59 -6.86
N THR A 323 24.71 15.28 -6.99
CA THR A 323 23.84 14.57 -7.94
C THR A 323 23.30 13.28 -7.35
N THR A 324 22.16 12.82 -7.84
CA THR A 324 21.52 11.58 -7.38
C THR A 324 21.76 10.46 -8.39
N CYS A 325 21.95 9.24 -7.88
CA CYS A 325 21.95 8.00 -8.65
C CYS A 325 20.88 7.05 -8.12
N PHE A 326 19.87 6.77 -8.94
CA PHE A 326 18.82 5.79 -8.65
C PHE A 326 19.20 4.44 -9.27
N GLY A 327 19.09 3.36 -8.48
CA GLY A 327 19.49 2.04 -8.96
C GLY A 327 19.19 0.89 -7.98
N SER A 328 19.23 -0.32 -8.53
CA SER A 328 18.99 -1.58 -7.81
C SER A 328 20.13 -2.56 -8.04
N THR A 329 20.11 -3.70 -7.35
CA THR A 329 21.10 -4.76 -7.61
C THR A 329 20.79 -5.51 -8.91
N GLU A 330 19.50 -5.64 -9.23
CA GLU A 330 18.97 -6.32 -10.41
C GLU A 330 19.32 -5.58 -11.71
N ALA A 331 19.19 -4.25 -11.72
CA ALA A 331 19.33 -3.42 -12.91
C ALA A 331 20.54 -2.46 -12.89
N GLY A 332 21.24 -2.38 -11.76
CA GLY A 332 22.35 -1.45 -11.56
C GLY A 332 21.84 -0.02 -11.52
N GLN A 333 22.63 0.92 -12.04
CA GLN A 333 22.23 2.33 -12.13
C GLN A 333 21.17 2.50 -13.22
N MET A 334 20.06 3.16 -12.92
CA MET A 334 18.92 3.31 -13.84
C MET A 334 18.64 4.77 -14.17
N LEU A 335 18.63 5.65 -13.17
CA LEU A 335 18.35 7.07 -13.38
C LEU A 335 19.41 7.91 -12.66
N THR A 336 19.58 9.15 -13.10
CA THR A 336 20.50 10.09 -12.48
C THR A 336 19.95 11.52 -12.52
N SER A 337 20.42 12.40 -11.65
CA SER A 337 20.07 13.82 -11.67
C SER A 337 21.22 14.66 -12.27
N SER A 338 20.90 15.85 -12.80
CA SER A 338 21.91 16.77 -13.35
C SER A 338 22.43 17.71 -12.27
N PHE A 339 23.60 18.33 -12.50
CA PHE A 339 24.06 19.40 -11.61
C PHE A 339 23.01 20.51 -11.55
N GLY A 340 22.68 20.95 -10.34
CA GLY A 340 21.66 21.99 -10.14
C GLY A 340 20.21 21.51 -10.24
N ASP A 341 19.95 20.23 -10.56
CA ASP A 341 18.60 19.69 -10.74
C ASP A 341 18.44 18.37 -9.99
N ARG A 342 17.49 18.32 -9.06
CA ARG A 342 17.16 17.11 -8.29
C ARG A 342 16.37 16.08 -9.09
N ARG A 343 15.73 16.49 -10.20
CA ARG A 343 14.87 15.59 -10.99
C ARG A 343 15.72 14.57 -11.73
N LEU A 344 15.28 13.33 -11.65
CA LEU A 344 15.92 12.18 -12.28
C LEU A 344 15.62 12.14 -13.77
N GLU A 345 16.59 11.70 -14.55
CA GLU A 345 16.51 11.49 -15.99
C GLU A 345 17.06 10.10 -16.34
N VAL A 346 16.58 9.58 -17.47
CA VAL A 346 17.00 8.28 -18.00
C VAL A 346 18.45 8.31 -18.49
N LEU A 347 19.11 7.15 -18.40
CA LEU A 347 20.45 6.95 -18.95
C LEU A 347 20.41 6.79 -20.48
N ASP A 348 21.57 6.90 -21.12
CA ASP A 348 21.68 6.83 -22.58
C ASP A 348 21.77 5.37 -23.06
N HIS A 349 21.33 5.11 -24.29
CA HIS A 349 21.44 3.81 -24.98
C HIS A 349 20.74 2.63 -24.29
N ILE A 350 19.73 2.91 -23.48
CA ILE A 350 18.88 1.93 -22.79
C ILE A 350 17.43 2.03 -23.26
N LYS A 351 16.61 1.02 -22.95
CA LYS A 351 15.18 0.99 -23.29
C LYS A 351 14.35 0.93 -22.01
N TYR A 352 14.02 2.09 -21.48
CA TYR A 352 13.17 2.23 -20.30
C TYR A 352 11.80 2.78 -20.67
N GLU A 353 10.82 2.43 -19.85
CA GLU A 353 9.45 2.93 -19.94
C GLU A 353 9.02 3.39 -18.54
N PHE A 354 8.28 4.48 -18.51
CA PHE A 354 7.50 4.91 -17.36
C PHE A 354 6.04 4.61 -17.67
N ALA A 355 5.56 3.46 -17.19
CA ALA A 355 4.23 2.99 -17.47
C ALA A 355 3.24 3.60 -16.46
N PRO A 356 2.08 4.12 -16.88
CA PRO A 356 1.08 4.63 -15.96
C PRO A 356 0.73 3.60 -14.88
N ALA A 357 0.74 4.02 -13.62
CA ALA A 357 0.15 3.27 -12.52
C ALA A 357 -1.31 3.71 -12.34
N ASP A 358 -2.21 2.80 -11.97
CA ASP A 358 -3.63 3.08 -11.70
C ASP A 358 -3.85 3.78 -10.35
N ILE A 359 -2.84 4.54 -9.89
CA ILE A 359 -2.79 5.17 -8.58
C ILE A 359 -2.81 6.68 -8.78
N THR A 360 -3.90 7.31 -8.35
CA THR A 360 -4.15 8.75 -8.48
C THR A 360 -3.97 9.51 -7.17
N SER A 361 -3.87 8.81 -6.04
CA SER A 361 -3.68 9.41 -4.72
C SER A 361 -3.02 8.44 -3.74
N VAL A 362 -2.19 8.95 -2.84
CA VAL A 362 -1.53 8.22 -1.74
C VAL A 362 -1.33 9.23 -0.62
N GLY A 363 -1.54 8.89 0.65
CA GLY A 363 -1.14 9.85 1.70
C GLY A 363 -2.07 11.06 1.84
N GLY A 364 -3.24 11.08 1.19
CA GLY A 364 -4.00 12.31 0.97
C GLY A 364 -3.42 13.29 -0.05
N GLN A 365 -2.27 12.96 -0.64
CA GLN A 365 -1.69 13.70 -1.74
C GLN A 365 -2.28 13.20 -3.06
N GLU A 366 -3.00 14.09 -3.76
CA GLU A 366 -3.37 13.83 -5.16
C GLU A 366 -2.14 13.95 -6.05
N TYR A 367 -1.90 12.90 -6.83
CA TYR A 367 -0.89 12.91 -7.87
C TYR A 367 -1.60 13.04 -9.21
N ALA A 368 -1.19 14.01 -10.02
CA ALA A 368 -1.76 14.18 -11.35
C ALA A 368 -1.66 12.89 -12.18
N ARG A 369 -0.53 12.17 -12.04
CA ARG A 369 -0.31 10.80 -12.54
C ARG A 369 0.97 10.21 -11.97
N LEU A 370 0.94 8.96 -11.52
CA LEU A 370 2.13 8.18 -11.17
C LEU A 370 2.51 7.21 -12.28
N PHE A 371 3.81 6.91 -12.35
CA PHE A 371 4.38 5.99 -13.32
C PHE A 371 5.28 4.96 -12.66
N GLU A 372 5.11 3.70 -13.00
CA GLU A 372 6.01 2.60 -12.65
C GLU A 372 7.19 2.56 -13.63
N PHE A 373 8.41 2.48 -13.09
CA PHE A 373 9.60 2.30 -13.92
C PHE A 373 9.77 0.85 -14.41
N ARG A 374 10.01 0.70 -15.71
CA ARG A 374 10.20 -0.59 -16.38
C ARG A 374 11.41 -0.59 -17.30
N ILE A 375 12.09 -1.74 -17.36
CA ILE A 375 13.10 -2.03 -18.37
C ILE A 375 12.47 -2.95 -19.41
N LEU A 376 12.47 -2.48 -20.66
CA LEU A 376 11.79 -3.16 -21.76
C LEU A 376 12.58 -4.37 -22.29
N PRO A 377 11.90 -5.37 -22.87
CA PRO A 377 12.55 -6.46 -23.58
C PRO A 377 13.58 -5.96 -24.61
N GLY A 378 14.75 -6.59 -24.60
CA GLY A 378 15.85 -6.23 -25.51
C GLY A 378 16.58 -4.93 -25.16
N SER A 379 16.38 -4.37 -23.95
CA SER A 379 17.35 -3.44 -23.37
C SER A 379 18.66 -4.18 -23.06
N PRO A 380 19.84 -3.61 -23.35
CA PRO A 380 21.11 -4.31 -23.13
C PRO A 380 21.48 -4.51 -21.64
N ASP A 381 20.82 -3.78 -20.75
CA ASP A 381 20.91 -3.89 -19.28
C ASP A 381 19.71 -4.58 -18.65
N LEU A 382 18.87 -5.26 -19.44
CA LEU A 382 17.79 -6.07 -18.90
C LEU A 382 18.39 -7.12 -17.94
N PRO A 383 17.84 -7.28 -16.73
CA PRO A 383 18.32 -8.26 -15.75
C PRO A 383 18.26 -9.70 -16.28
N HIS A 384 18.83 -10.64 -15.52
CA HIS A 384 18.74 -12.05 -15.86
C HIS A 384 17.27 -12.49 -16.06
N PRO A 385 16.94 -13.33 -17.07
CA PRO A 385 15.56 -13.71 -17.37
C PRO A 385 14.76 -14.27 -16.18
N SER A 386 15.44 -14.90 -15.21
CA SER A 386 14.80 -15.38 -13.97
C SER A 386 14.21 -14.28 -13.08
N LEU A 387 14.51 -13.01 -13.35
CA LEU A 387 14.00 -11.86 -12.63
C LEU A 387 12.93 -11.10 -13.43
N CYS A 388 12.78 -11.41 -14.72
CA CYS A 388 11.86 -10.72 -15.61
C CYS A 388 10.41 -11.19 -15.37
N ASN A 389 9.46 -10.31 -15.67
CA ASN A 389 8.03 -10.57 -15.63
C ASN A 389 7.60 -11.42 -16.85
N ALA A 390 6.35 -11.88 -16.87
CA ALA A 390 5.82 -12.74 -17.92
C ALA A 390 5.83 -12.09 -19.33
N ASP A 391 5.85 -10.76 -19.40
CA ASP A 391 5.98 -9.96 -20.63
C ASP A 391 7.43 -9.89 -21.16
N GLY A 392 8.39 -10.48 -20.44
CA GLY A 392 9.82 -10.46 -20.77
C GLY A 392 10.53 -9.17 -20.39
N GLY A 393 9.82 -8.19 -19.83
CA GLY A 393 10.40 -6.97 -19.25
C GLY A 393 10.76 -7.16 -17.78
N TRP A 394 11.34 -6.14 -17.17
CA TRP A 394 11.56 -6.09 -15.73
C TRP A 394 10.91 -4.86 -15.13
N ARG A 395 10.14 -5.07 -14.07
CA ARG A 395 9.46 -4.03 -13.30
C ARG A 395 10.20 -3.80 -11.99
N SER A 396 10.46 -2.54 -11.66
CA SER A 396 11.18 -2.23 -10.43
C SER A 396 10.28 -2.19 -9.19
N GLY A 397 8.98 -1.96 -9.40
CA GLY A 397 8.01 -1.65 -8.35
C GLY A 397 8.20 -0.25 -7.76
N ASP A 398 9.01 0.60 -8.39
CA ASP A 398 9.28 1.97 -7.96
C ASP A 398 8.40 2.95 -8.75
N LEU A 399 7.76 3.88 -8.04
CA LEU A 399 6.80 4.84 -8.59
C LEU A 399 7.41 6.24 -8.70
N PHE A 400 7.07 6.92 -9.78
CA PHE A 400 7.61 8.21 -10.16
C PHE A 400 6.52 9.18 -10.59
N GLU A 401 6.75 10.45 -10.30
CA GLU A 401 5.97 11.57 -10.82
C GLU A 401 6.79 12.29 -11.90
N GLU A 402 6.18 12.53 -13.07
CA GLU A 402 6.81 13.31 -14.13
C GLU A 402 6.59 14.81 -13.90
N MET A 403 7.63 15.50 -13.47
CA MET A 403 7.58 16.94 -13.16
C MET A 403 7.74 17.82 -14.41
N ALA A 404 8.39 17.28 -15.44
CA ALA A 404 8.54 17.86 -16.77
C ALA A 404 8.89 16.72 -17.74
N PRO A 405 8.72 16.88 -19.07
CA PRO A 405 9.02 15.83 -20.03
C PRO A 405 10.41 15.20 -19.82
N GLY A 406 10.45 13.91 -19.48
CA GLY A 406 11.68 13.16 -19.21
C GLY A 406 12.39 13.47 -17.89
N LYS A 407 11.72 14.17 -16.96
CA LYS A 407 12.23 14.58 -15.64
C LYS A 407 11.30 14.09 -14.53
N TYR A 408 11.82 13.21 -13.69
CA TYR A 408 11.03 12.44 -12.73
C TYR A 408 11.45 12.69 -11.28
N LEU A 409 10.49 12.62 -10.36
CA LEU A 409 10.76 12.49 -8.93
C LEU A 409 10.31 11.11 -8.46
N PHE A 410 11.13 10.47 -7.63
CA PHE A 410 10.79 9.20 -7.01
C PHE A 410 9.78 9.43 -5.87
N ARG A 411 8.67 8.69 -5.87
CA ARG A 411 7.56 8.81 -4.90
C ARG A 411 7.41 7.62 -3.97
N GLY A 412 8.31 6.64 -4.06
CA GLY A 412 8.29 5.46 -3.19
C GLY A 412 8.15 4.17 -3.99
N ARG A 413 8.24 3.05 -3.27
CA ARG A 413 7.91 1.74 -3.84
C ARG A 413 6.43 1.46 -3.65
N ASP A 414 5.85 0.74 -4.60
CA ASP A 414 4.49 0.20 -4.48
C ASP A 414 4.33 -0.66 -3.21
N ASP A 415 5.40 -1.34 -2.78
CA ASP A 415 5.43 -2.15 -1.55
C ASP A 415 5.89 -1.41 -0.29
N ASP A 416 6.27 -0.13 -0.39
CA ASP A 416 6.60 0.70 0.78
C ASP A 416 5.35 1.25 1.45
N TRP A 417 4.26 1.45 0.71
CA TRP A 417 3.01 1.89 1.27
C TRP A 417 2.32 0.77 2.04
N LEU A 418 1.82 1.10 3.22
CA LEU A 418 0.95 0.17 3.93
C LEU A 418 -0.40 0.18 3.23
N GLU A 419 -0.97 -1.01 3.05
CA GLU A 419 -2.38 -1.11 2.75
C GLU A 419 -3.12 -1.11 4.07
N SER A 420 -3.93 -0.10 4.32
CA SER A 420 -4.79 -0.10 5.50
C SER A 420 -5.83 -1.23 5.40
N PHE A 421 -6.50 -1.53 6.52
CA PHE A 421 -7.67 -2.42 6.53
C PHE A 421 -8.74 -2.05 5.48
N TRP A 422 -8.77 -0.78 5.07
CA TRP A 422 -9.71 -0.21 4.12
C TRP A 422 -9.27 -0.34 2.65
N ALA A 423 -8.18 -1.06 2.37
CA ALA A 423 -7.53 -1.14 1.06
C ALA A 423 -7.00 0.21 0.53
N GLU A 424 -7.01 1.26 1.35
CA GLU A 424 -6.38 2.55 1.07
C GLU A 424 -4.88 2.51 1.38
N LYS A 425 -4.07 3.17 0.56
CA LYS A 425 -2.61 3.21 0.71
C LYS A 425 -2.16 4.35 1.61
N ILE A 426 -1.42 4.02 2.66
CA ILE A 426 -0.80 4.96 3.60
C ILE A 426 0.63 5.26 3.13
N ASP A 427 0.94 6.54 2.93
CA ASP A 427 2.32 6.98 2.66
C ASP A 427 3.15 6.95 3.96
N THR A 428 3.72 5.78 4.26
CA THR A 428 4.58 5.59 5.42
C THR A 428 5.77 6.54 5.43
N LYS A 429 6.28 6.90 4.24
CA LYS A 429 7.52 7.66 4.13
C LYS A 429 7.28 9.12 4.46
N ALA A 430 6.17 9.69 4.02
CA ALA A 430 5.77 11.04 4.42
C ALA A 430 5.65 11.16 5.96
N ILE A 431 5.09 10.15 6.62
CA ILE A 431 5.01 10.09 8.09
C ILE A 431 6.39 9.97 8.73
N GLU A 432 7.25 9.07 8.24
CA GLU A 432 8.62 8.91 8.74
C GLU A 432 9.46 10.18 8.56
N GLU A 433 9.35 10.86 7.40
CA GLU A 433 10.00 12.14 7.11
C GLU A 433 9.52 13.24 8.06
N ASN A 434 8.22 13.32 8.34
CA ASN A 434 7.69 14.26 9.33
C ASN A 434 8.31 14.04 10.73
N VAL A 435 8.44 12.80 11.18
CA VAL A 435 9.11 12.49 12.46
C VAL A 435 10.56 12.98 12.45
N TYR A 436 11.30 12.80 11.36
CA TYR A 436 12.69 13.28 11.28
C TYR A 436 12.79 14.82 11.28
N GLU A 437 11.81 15.51 10.69
CA GLU A 437 11.76 16.98 10.66
C GLU A 437 11.39 17.58 12.02
N THR A 438 10.41 16.99 12.73
CA THR A 438 9.88 17.57 13.98
C THR A 438 10.57 17.02 15.24
N CYS A 439 11.17 15.83 15.18
CA CYS A 439 11.83 15.16 16.31
C CYS A 439 13.34 14.91 16.12
N PRO A 440 14.13 15.79 15.48
CA PRO A 440 15.53 15.51 15.15
C PRO A 440 16.44 15.40 16.38
N ASP A 441 16.08 15.98 17.52
CA ASP A 441 16.78 15.87 18.81
C ASP A 441 16.40 14.61 19.62
N LEU A 442 15.26 13.98 19.29
CA LEU A 442 14.66 12.92 20.09
C LEU A 442 14.81 11.54 19.44
N VAL A 443 14.60 11.46 18.13
CA VAL A 443 14.50 10.20 17.39
C VAL A 443 15.75 10.03 16.52
N SER A 444 16.41 8.87 16.65
CA SER A 444 17.53 8.51 15.80
C SER A 444 17.03 7.84 14.51
N ILE A 445 16.13 6.88 14.64
CA ILE A 445 15.53 6.11 13.55
C ILE A 445 14.05 5.85 13.88
N CYS A 446 13.19 5.90 12.87
CA CYS A 446 11.81 5.44 13.00
C CYS A 446 11.37 4.60 11.80
N THR A 447 10.28 3.85 11.98
CA THR A 447 9.56 3.20 10.90
C THR A 447 8.07 3.11 11.21
N VAL A 448 7.24 3.29 10.20
CA VAL A 448 5.79 3.11 10.29
C VAL A 448 5.44 1.68 9.91
N VAL A 449 4.61 1.02 10.72
CA VAL A 449 4.10 -0.35 10.54
C VAL A 449 2.57 -0.37 10.68
N GLY A 450 1.95 -1.51 10.41
CA GLY A 450 0.50 -1.69 10.52
C GLY A 450 -0.15 -2.16 9.22
N ASP A 451 0.48 -3.08 8.49
CA ASP A 451 -0.10 -3.62 7.26
C ASP A 451 -1.45 -4.30 7.53
N ARG A 452 -2.44 -3.92 6.72
CA ARG A 452 -3.84 -4.31 6.83
C ARG A 452 -4.47 -4.00 8.19
N ARG A 453 -4.02 -2.92 8.84
CA ARG A 453 -4.59 -2.40 10.09
C ARG A 453 -5.39 -1.11 9.86
N PRO A 454 -6.29 -0.75 10.79
CA PRO A 454 -7.17 0.42 10.62
C PRO A 454 -6.44 1.77 10.56
N PHE A 455 -5.28 1.88 11.21
CA PHE A 455 -4.39 3.04 11.24
C PHE A 455 -2.94 2.60 11.50
N PRO A 456 -1.92 3.40 11.14
CA PRO A 456 -0.52 3.02 11.32
C PRO A 456 -0.07 3.06 12.79
N ALA A 457 1.01 2.34 13.09
CA ALA A 457 1.78 2.43 14.32
C ALA A 457 3.23 2.85 14.02
N LEU A 458 3.85 3.59 14.93
CA LEU A 458 5.21 4.11 14.79
C LEU A 458 6.17 3.37 15.74
N PHE A 459 7.26 2.85 15.20
CA PHE A 459 8.36 2.32 16.00
C PHE A 459 9.53 3.30 15.95
N ILE A 460 10.08 3.66 17.11
CA ILE A 460 11.16 4.65 17.23
C ILE A 460 12.33 4.12 18.05
N GLU A 461 13.53 4.46 17.61
CA GLU A 461 14.76 4.37 18.38
C GLU A 461 15.13 5.77 18.90
N SER A 462 15.43 5.85 20.20
CA SER A 462 15.83 7.09 20.86
C SER A 462 17.22 7.53 20.40
N LYS A 463 17.50 8.85 20.46
CA LYS A 463 18.88 9.37 20.45
C LYS A 463 19.59 9.24 21.79
N ASP A 464 18.85 9.26 22.90
CA ASP A 464 19.39 9.03 24.24
C ASP A 464 19.31 7.53 24.57
N VAL A 465 20.42 6.84 24.30
CA VAL A 465 20.53 5.38 24.43
C VAL A 465 20.36 4.94 25.89
N ASP A 466 20.99 5.65 26.83
CA ASP A 466 21.01 5.27 28.24
C ASP A 466 19.67 5.57 28.92
N ALA A 467 19.04 6.72 28.59
CA ALA A 467 17.73 7.06 29.13
C ALA A 467 16.61 6.14 28.60
N SER A 468 16.74 5.64 27.36
CA SER A 468 15.77 4.74 26.73
C SER A 468 15.60 3.37 27.39
N LEU A 469 16.43 3.05 28.39
CA LEU A 469 16.31 1.85 29.21
C LEU A 469 15.29 1.98 30.35
N THR A 470 14.80 3.19 30.63
CA THR A 470 13.83 3.45 31.71
C THR A 470 12.41 3.60 31.16
N GLU A 471 11.44 2.94 31.80
CA GLU A 471 10.04 2.98 31.36
C GLU A 471 9.46 4.40 31.41
N GLU A 472 9.87 5.19 32.41
CA GLU A 472 9.47 6.58 32.59
C GLU A 472 9.88 7.45 31.40
N TYR A 473 11.17 7.42 31.00
CA TYR A 473 11.65 8.13 29.82
C TYR A 473 10.95 7.67 28.54
N THR A 474 10.72 6.36 28.36
CA THR A 474 10.06 5.88 27.14
C THR A 474 8.64 6.43 26.99
N LYS A 475 7.89 6.56 28.09
CA LYS A 475 6.54 7.15 28.07
C LYS A 475 6.57 8.64 27.76
N GLU A 476 7.52 9.37 28.35
CA GLU A 476 7.72 10.79 28.05
C GLU A 476 8.11 11.00 26.58
N LEU A 477 9.00 10.16 26.05
CA LEU A 477 9.43 10.22 24.65
C LEU A 477 8.26 9.95 23.70
N GLN A 478 7.44 8.91 23.95
CA GLN A 478 6.25 8.62 23.14
C GLN A 478 5.30 9.82 23.11
N ALA A 479 4.98 10.40 24.27
CA ALA A 479 4.08 11.55 24.38
C ALA A 479 4.63 12.77 23.63
N LYS A 480 5.93 13.03 23.77
CA LYS A 480 6.60 14.17 23.13
C LYS A 480 6.71 14.00 21.61
N VAL A 481 6.96 12.78 21.11
CA VAL A 481 6.94 12.51 19.67
C VAL A 481 5.55 12.71 19.11
N LEU A 482 4.51 12.17 19.78
CA LEU A 482 3.12 12.37 19.38
C LEU A 482 2.75 13.85 19.30
N GLU A 483 3.10 14.63 20.32
CA GLU A 483 2.87 16.08 20.36
C GLU A 483 3.46 16.77 19.12
N ARG A 484 4.72 16.46 18.78
CA ARG A 484 5.44 17.15 17.70
C ARG A 484 4.98 16.78 16.30
N ILE A 485 4.53 15.55 16.08
CA ILE A 485 4.02 15.11 14.78
C ILE A 485 2.53 15.49 14.57
N SER A 486 1.82 15.89 15.63
CA SER A 486 0.37 16.10 15.62
C SER A 486 -0.12 17.09 14.55
N GLU A 487 0.62 18.17 14.29
CA GLU A 487 0.23 19.15 13.26
C GLU A 487 0.20 18.52 11.86
N PHE A 488 1.24 17.78 11.48
CA PHE A 488 1.27 17.06 10.21
C PHE A 488 0.17 15.99 10.13
N HIS A 489 0.02 15.18 11.19
CA HIS A 489 -1.03 14.15 11.20
C HIS A 489 -2.44 14.74 11.19
N SER A 490 -2.66 15.97 11.66
CA SER A 490 -3.97 16.64 11.56
C SER A 490 -4.38 16.93 10.11
N ASN A 491 -3.42 16.97 9.18
CA ASN A 491 -3.64 17.20 7.76
C ASN A 491 -3.75 15.89 6.93
N LEU A 492 -3.52 14.72 7.53
CA LEU A 492 -3.65 13.42 6.85
C LEU A 492 -5.08 12.86 6.94
N TYR A 493 -5.44 11.87 6.13
CA TYR A 493 -6.72 11.17 6.32
C TYR A 493 -6.73 10.37 7.62
N LEU A 494 -7.92 10.14 8.17
CA LEU A 494 -8.10 9.51 9.49
C LEU A 494 -7.36 8.16 9.64
N HIS A 495 -7.38 7.33 8.60
CA HIS A 495 -6.73 6.02 8.57
C HIS A 495 -5.20 6.09 8.44
N GLU A 496 -4.62 7.28 8.28
CA GLU A 496 -3.19 7.52 8.14
C GLU A 496 -2.59 8.19 9.39
N ARG A 497 -3.44 8.59 10.34
CA ARG A 497 -3.03 9.36 11.52
C ARG A 497 -2.49 8.45 12.63
N ILE A 498 -1.47 8.94 13.32
CA ILE A 498 -0.99 8.39 14.59
C ILE A 498 -1.39 9.40 15.65
N THR A 499 -2.46 9.09 16.39
CA THR A 499 -3.09 10.02 17.36
C THR A 499 -3.11 9.49 18.79
N ASN A 500 -2.78 8.22 18.98
CA ASN A 500 -2.71 7.60 20.28
C ASN A 500 -1.26 7.29 20.63
N VAL A 501 -0.83 7.67 21.84
CA VAL A 501 0.53 7.44 22.33
C VAL A 501 0.87 5.94 22.38
N ASN A 502 -0.12 5.07 22.59
CA ASN A 502 0.04 3.62 22.57
C ASN A 502 0.32 3.05 21.16
N MET A 503 0.14 3.87 20.11
CA MET A 503 0.56 3.53 18.74
C MET A 503 2.00 3.94 18.46
N ILE A 504 2.72 4.51 19.43
CA ILE A 504 4.15 4.80 19.32
C ILE A 504 4.89 3.83 20.23
N LYS A 505 5.82 3.06 19.69
CA LYS A 505 6.66 2.12 20.43
C LYS A 505 8.10 2.58 20.41
N VAL A 506 8.64 2.89 21.59
CA VAL A 506 10.10 3.03 21.76
C VAL A 506 10.70 1.64 21.84
N VAL A 507 11.68 1.37 20.99
CA VAL A 507 12.45 0.13 21.00
C VAL A 507 13.91 0.41 21.36
N PRO A 508 14.66 -0.60 21.85
CA PRO A 508 16.07 -0.42 22.15
C PRO A 508 16.84 0.12 20.95
N SER A 509 17.85 0.94 21.21
CA SER A 509 18.71 1.48 20.15
C SER A 509 19.35 0.34 19.35
N ASN A 510 19.39 0.50 18.02
CA ASN A 510 19.87 -0.49 17.05
C ASN A 510 19.12 -1.83 17.01
N SER A 511 17.84 -1.86 17.44
CA SER A 511 17.04 -3.10 17.44
C SER A 511 16.13 -3.27 16.23
N LEU A 512 15.81 -2.20 15.49
CA LEU A 512 14.99 -2.31 14.28
C LEU A 512 15.77 -3.03 13.16
N PRO A 513 15.19 -4.06 12.51
CA PRO A 513 15.79 -4.72 11.36
C PRO A 513 16.16 -3.74 10.26
N ARG A 514 17.43 -3.71 9.86
CA ARG A 514 17.92 -2.84 8.78
C ARG A 514 18.37 -3.63 7.57
N SER A 515 18.26 -2.98 6.43
CA SER A 515 19.02 -3.35 5.26
C SER A 515 20.47 -2.94 5.46
N ARG A 516 21.35 -3.49 4.63
CA ARG A 516 22.76 -3.10 4.59
C ARG A 516 22.99 -1.61 4.28
N LYS A 517 22.00 -0.93 3.69
CA LYS A 517 22.05 0.50 3.37
C LYS A 517 21.58 1.40 4.53
N GLY A 518 21.32 0.82 5.70
CA GLY A 518 20.85 1.54 6.89
C GLY A 518 19.33 1.73 6.94
N GLY A 519 18.61 1.62 5.82
CA GLY A 519 17.15 1.72 5.79
C GLY A 519 16.47 0.59 6.55
N VAL A 520 15.45 0.92 7.34
CA VAL A 520 14.65 -0.04 8.13
C VAL A 520 13.85 -0.97 7.20
N ARG A 521 13.82 -2.26 7.51
CA ARG A 521 13.06 -3.28 6.76
C ARG A 521 11.68 -3.44 7.40
N ARG A 522 10.72 -2.59 7.01
CA ARG A 522 9.35 -2.53 7.57
C ARG A 522 8.69 -3.90 7.79
N ARG A 523 8.65 -4.77 6.76
CA ARG A 523 8.08 -6.12 6.92
C ARG A 523 8.82 -7.01 7.93
N ALA A 524 10.14 -6.89 8.03
CA ALA A 524 10.90 -7.63 9.04
C ALA A 524 10.63 -7.08 10.45
N VAL A 525 10.34 -5.78 10.58
CA VAL A 525 9.85 -5.19 11.85
C VAL A 525 8.46 -5.76 12.16
N GLU A 526 7.56 -5.82 11.20
CA GLU A 526 6.22 -6.44 11.38
C GLU A 526 6.30 -7.91 11.82
N GLU A 527 7.22 -8.68 11.24
CA GLU A 527 7.45 -10.07 11.62
C GLU A 527 8.10 -10.19 13.02
N GLN A 528 9.12 -9.37 13.30
CA GLN A 528 9.87 -9.40 14.56
C GLN A 528 9.02 -8.97 15.74
N TYR A 529 8.25 -7.89 15.58
CA TYR A 529 7.42 -7.28 16.62
C TYR A 529 5.95 -7.66 16.47
N LYS A 530 5.65 -8.77 15.79
CA LYS A 530 4.27 -9.17 15.50
C LYS A 530 3.40 -9.18 16.75
N ASN A 531 3.88 -9.78 17.84
CA ASN A 531 3.12 -9.90 19.08
C ASN A 531 2.91 -8.55 19.75
N GLU A 532 3.91 -7.68 19.72
CA GLU A 532 3.85 -6.32 20.24
C GLU A 532 2.90 -5.45 19.42
N ILE A 533 2.91 -5.60 18.10
CA ILE A 533 1.97 -4.92 17.19
C ILE A 533 0.54 -5.37 17.49
N GLU A 534 0.28 -6.68 17.60
CA GLU A 534 -1.03 -7.19 18.01
C GLU A 534 -1.44 -6.68 19.39
N ALA A 535 -0.50 -6.62 20.34
CA ALA A 535 -0.76 -6.10 21.68
C ALA A 535 -1.05 -4.58 21.66
N MET A 536 -0.34 -3.81 20.83
CA MET A 536 -0.62 -2.39 20.63
C MET A 536 -2.05 -2.23 20.11
N TYR A 537 -2.43 -2.90 19.01
CA TYR A 537 -3.79 -2.82 18.47
C TYR A 537 -4.85 -3.37 19.43
N ALA A 538 -4.54 -4.37 20.28
CA ALA A 538 -5.46 -4.86 21.31
C ALA A 538 -5.58 -3.92 22.51
N SER A 539 -4.53 -3.14 22.82
CA SER A 539 -4.49 -2.18 23.93
C SER A 539 -5.22 -0.88 23.63
N VAL A 540 -5.66 -0.69 22.38
CA VAL A 540 -6.35 0.51 21.98
C VAL A 540 -7.66 0.10 21.33
N ASN A 541 -8.75 0.58 21.89
CA ASN A 541 -10.03 0.46 21.23
C ASN A 541 -9.95 1.29 19.95
N VAL A 542 -10.18 0.66 18.80
CA VAL A 542 -10.18 1.31 17.49
C VAL A 542 -11.15 2.50 17.50
N ASP A 543 -12.27 2.36 18.19
CA ASP A 543 -13.25 3.43 18.39
C ASP A 543 -12.70 4.57 19.26
N ASP A 544 -11.82 4.29 20.24
CA ASP A 544 -11.19 5.31 21.08
C ASP A 544 -10.04 6.04 20.37
N VAL A 545 -9.31 5.40 19.44
CA VAL A 545 -8.34 6.10 18.58
C VAL A 545 -9.07 7.08 17.67
N PHE A 546 -10.13 6.60 17.01
CA PHE A 546 -10.96 7.44 16.18
C PHE A 546 -11.72 8.49 17.02
N ALA A 547 -12.12 8.20 18.26
CA ALA A 547 -12.74 9.16 19.19
C ALA A 547 -11.75 10.19 19.77
N GLY A 548 -10.49 9.81 20.02
CA GLY A 548 -9.42 10.70 20.45
C GLY A 548 -9.00 11.69 19.36
N VAL A 549 -9.04 11.27 18.08
CA VAL A 549 -8.91 12.17 16.92
C VAL A 549 -10.11 13.11 16.81
N LEU A 550 -11.32 12.62 17.14
CA LEU A 550 -12.55 13.42 17.14
C LEU A 550 -12.63 14.41 18.33
N GLN A 551 -11.80 14.27 19.36
CA GLN A 551 -11.76 15.18 20.52
C GLN A 551 -10.70 16.30 20.42
N SER A 552 -9.61 16.11 19.65
CA SER A 552 -8.58 17.14 19.42
C SER A 552 -8.68 17.86 18.07
N ALA A 553 -9.51 17.35 17.15
CA ALA A 553 -9.97 18.13 16.00
C ALA A 553 -10.91 19.26 16.47
N PRO A 554 -10.92 20.44 15.82
CA PRO A 554 -12.11 21.29 15.84
C PRO A 554 -13.30 20.39 15.52
N SER A 555 -14.36 20.48 16.31
CA SER A 555 -15.47 19.52 16.29
C SER A 555 -16.05 19.27 14.90
N ASP A 556 -15.57 18.24 14.22
CA ASP A 556 -16.20 17.66 13.02
C ASP A 556 -17.00 16.42 13.42
N ARG A 557 -17.84 16.54 14.47
CA ARG A 557 -19.12 15.83 14.40
C ARG A 557 -19.74 16.33 13.10
N PRO A 558 -20.16 15.49 12.14
CA PRO A 558 -21.15 15.99 11.20
C PRO A 558 -22.25 16.57 12.09
N ALA A 559 -22.62 17.83 11.88
CA ALA A 559 -23.61 18.52 12.69
C ALA A 559 -24.99 17.91 12.39
N VAL A 560 -25.16 16.65 12.78
CA VAL A 560 -26.33 15.83 12.48
C VAL A 560 -27.24 15.92 13.70
N ASP A 561 -28.11 16.93 13.68
CA ASP A 561 -29.21 16.99 14.64
C ASP A 561 -30.31 16.03 14.17
N LEU A 562 -30.07 14.70 14.21
CA LEU A 562 -31.10 13.66 13.99
C LEU A 562 -32.02 13.55 15.21
N LYS A 563 -32.51 14.69 15.71
CA LYS A 563 -33.57 14.72 16.70
C LYS A 563 -34.83 14.24 16.01
N THR A 564 -35.29 13.06 16.39
CA THR A 564 -36.63 12.60 16.07
C THR A 564 -37.62 13.68 16.48
N PRO A 565 -38.52 14.12 15.59
CA PRO A 565 -39.52 15.10 15.93
C PRO A 565 -40.28 14.69 17.19
N SER A 566 -40.56 15.66 18.06
CA SER A 566 -41.33 15.41 19.28
C SER A 566 -42.68 14.78 18.91
N GLY A 567 -42.97 13.60 19.48
CA GLY A 567 -44.21 12.86 19.22
C GLY A 567 -44.08 11.65 18.27
N LEU A 568 -42.89 11.37 17.73
CA LEU A 568 -42.59 10.15 16.95
C LEU A 568 -41.71 9.17 17.74
N PRO A 569 -41.92 7.84 17.64
CA PRO A 569 -41.12 6.84 18.34
C PRO A 569 -39.77 6.59 17.66
N LYS A 570 -38.82 6.02 18.39
CA LYS A 570 -37.54 5.52 17.85
C LYS A 570 -37.62 4.03 17.57
N LEU A 571 -37.12 3.63 16.41
CA LEU A 571 -36.83 2.24 16.07
C LEU A 571 -35.41 1.95 16.56
N ALA A 572 -35.17 0.82 17.25
CA ALA A 572 -33.86 0.47 17.81
C ALA A 572 -33.71 -1.05 17.93
N HIS A 573 -32.51 -1.56 18.21
CA HIS A 573 -32.29 -3.00 18.44
C HIS A 573 -33.24 -3.61 19.48
N GLU A 574 -33.48 -2.93 20.60
CA GLU A 574 -34.38 -3.40 21.68
C GLU A 574 -35.87 -3.19 21.35
N GLN A 575 -36.16 -2.31 20.39
CA GLN A 575 -37.50 -2.03 19.88
C GLN A 575 -37.49 -2.14 18.35
N PRO A 576 -37.38 -3.36 17.78
CA PRO A 576 -37.14 -3.57 16.34
C PRO A 576 -38.41 -3.39 15.50
N TYR A 577 -39.48 -2.86 16.12
CA TYR A 577 -40.74 -2.57 15.48
C TYR A 577 -41.47 -1.40 16.19
N ILE A 578 -42.06 -0.51 15.41
CA ILE A 578 -42.85 0.64 15.88
C ILE A 578 -44.13 0.83 15.06
N THR A 579 -45.17 1.39 15.69
CA THR A 579 -46.33 1.98 15.03
C THR A 579 -46.44 3.46 15.36
N PHE A 580 -46.82 4.27 14.40
CA PHE A 580 -46.98 5.72 14.59
C PHE A 580 -47.93 6.29 13.53
N ASN A 581 -48.29 7.56 13.69
CA ASN A 581 -48.99 8.32 12.66
C ASN A 581 -48.26 9.66 12.48
N PRO A 582 -47.72 10.00 11.28
CA PRO A 582 -47.04 11.26 10.99
C PRO A 582 -47.80 12.52 11.40
N ARG A 583 -49.12 12.45 11.61
CA ARG A 583 -49.93 13.54 12.19
C ARG A 583 -49.50 13.93 13.61
N SER A 584 -48.81 13.05 14.34
CA SER A 584 -48.27 13.36 15.68
C SER A 584 -46.98 14.18 15.65
N ASP A 585 -46.34 14.33 14.49
CA ASP A 585 -45.16 15.18 14.33
C ASP A 585 -45.55 16.67 14.42
N ALA A 586 -45.21 17.30 15.54
CA ALA A 586 -45.54 18.70 15.80
C ALA A 586 -44.83 19.71 14.87
N THR A 587 -43.88 19.26 14.04
CA THR A 587 -43.13 20.13 13.12
C THR A 587 -43.89 20.42 11.82
N TRP A 588 -45.01 19.74 11.54
CA TRP A 588 -45.85 20.06 10.39
C TRP A 588 -46.49 21.42 10.56
N LYS A 589 -46.41 22.26 9.52
CA LYS A 589 -47.15 23.54 9.51
C LYS A 589 -48.66 23.24 9.44
N ALA A 590 -49.47 24.08 10.07
CA ALA A 590 -50.92 23.90 10.09
C ALA A 590 -51.50 23.74 8.67
N GLY A 591 -52.24 22.65 8.43
CA GLY A 591 -52.84 22.31 7.13
C GLY A 591 -51.86 21.88 6.03
N GLN A 592 -50.54 21.82 6.31
CA GLN A 592 -49.54 21.33 5.35
C GLN A 592 -49.73 19.84 5.08
N LEU A 593 -49.86 19.04 6.14
CA LEU A 593 -50.00 17.60 6.03
C LEU A 593 -51.31 17.20 5.34
N ASP A 594 -52.41 17.92 5.58
CA ASP A 594 -53.69 17.63 4.91
C ASP A 594 -53.63 17.93 3.40
N LYS A 595 -53.01 19.06 3.00
CA LYS A 595 -52.79 19.35 1.57
C LYS A 595 -51.89 18.33 0.90
N PHE A 596 -50.86 17.84 1.60
CA PHE A 596 -50.00 16.78 1.10
C PHE A 596 -50.77 15.47 0.91
N VAL A 597 -51.59 15.09 1.90
CA VAL A 597 -52.48 13.92 1.81
C VAL A 597 -53.43 14.05 0.62
N ASP A 598 -54.07 15.20 0.42
CA ASP A 598 -54.96 15.44 -0.72
C ASP A 598 -54.22 15.26 -2.06
N ARG A 599 -53.00 15.79 -2.19
CA ARG A 599 -52.16 15.59 -3.40
C ARG A 599 -51.79 14.13 -3.60
N LEU A 600 -51.36 13.44 -2.55
CA LEU A 600 -51.05 12.02 -2.58
C LEU A 600 -52.26 11.21 -3.04
N GLN A 601 -53.41 11.38 -2.40
CA GLN A 601 -54.62 10.62 -2.73
C GLN A 601 -55.05 10.83 -4.18
N ASN A 602 -55.01 12.07 -4.68
CA ASN A 602 -55.27 12.38 -6.09
C ASN A 602 -54.25 11.72 -7.03
N HIS A 603 -52.96 11.69 -6.66
CA HIS A 603 -51.94 11.03 -7.49
C HIS A 603 -52.07 9.50 -7.49
N PHE A 604 -52.49 8.90 -6.37
CA PHE A 604 -52.71 7.46 -6.27
C PHE A 604 -53.84 6.96 -7.18
N ASP A 605 -54.77 7.82 -7.59
CA ASP A 605 -55.76 7.52 -8.64
C ASP A 605 -55.16 7.47 -10.06
N LEU A 606 -53.96 8.04 -10.25
CA LEU A 606 -53.24 8.10 -11.53
C LEU A 606 -52.11 7.08 -11.63
N LEU A 607 -51.97 6.16 -10.66
CA LEU A 607 -50.89 5.17 -10.70
C LEU A 607 -51.06 4.23 -11.90
N PRO A 608 -49.98 3.99 -12.67
CA PRO A 608 -49.99 3.04 -13.76
C PRO A 608 -50.06 1.61 -13.18
N ARG A 609 -50.59 0.69 -13.98
CA ARG A 609 -50.62 -0.73 -13.62
C ARG A 609 -49.20 -1.23 -13.39
N ASP A 610 -49.02 -2.05 -12.36
CA ASP A 610 -47.74 -2.70 -12.09
C ASP A 610 -47.39 -3.64 -13.27
N PRO A 611 -46.26 -3.43 -13.98
CA PRO A 611 -45.87 -4.23 -15.14
C PRO A 611 -45.65 -5.72 -14.83
N TYR A 612 -45.39 -6.06 -13.56
CA TYR A 612 -45.09 -7.42 -13.10
C TYR A 612 -46.27 -8.05 -12.35
N ALA A 613 -47.43 -7.38 -12.29
CA ALA A 613 -48.63 -7.97 -11.70
C ALA A 613 -49.34 -8.89 -12.71
N GLU A 614 -49.70 -10.11 -12.27
CA GLU A 614 -50.45 -11.08 -13.08
C GLU A 614 -51.69 -10.46 -13.76
N PRO A 615 -52.08 -10.94 -14.96
CA PRO A 615 -53.34 -10.55 -15.60
C PRO A 615 -54.55 -10.74 -14.66
N GLY A 616 -55.23 -9.64 -14.31
CA GLY A 616 -56.35 -9.63 -13.37
C GLY A 616 -55.99 -9.16 -11.95
N ASN A 617 -54.70 -9.06 -11.60
CA ASN A 617 -54.29 -8.46 -10.34
C ASN A 617 -54.38 -6.93 -10.45
N CYS A 618 -55.31 -6.31 -9.73
CA CYS A 618 -55.53 -4.86 -9.71
C CYS A 618 -54.48 -4.11 -8.87
N ARG A 619 -53.19 -4.33 -9.17
CA ARG A 619 -52.04 -3.70 -8.52
C ARG A 619 -51.42 -2.63 -9.43
N TYR A 620 -51.14 -1.48 -8.83
CA TYR A 620 -50.61 -0.29 -9.49
C TYR A 620 -49.39 0.19 -8.70
N ARG A 621 -48.31 0.55 -9.40
CA ARG A 621 -47.02 0.84 -8.74
C ARG A 621 -46.21 1.92 -9.46
N ARG A 622 -45.60 2.80 -8.66
CA ARG A 622 -44.43 3.61 -9.06
C ARG A 622 -43.30 3.36 -8.09
N TYR A 623 -42.07 3.56 -8.56
CA TYR A 623 -40.87 3.45 -7.73
C TYR A 623 -39.86 4.52 -8.15
N SER A 624 -39.26 5.18 -7.17
CA SER A 624 -38.08 6.01 -7.36
C SER A 624 -37.06 5.72 -6.27
N ARG A 625 -35.82 6.11 -6.51
CA ARG A 625 -34.73 6.02 -5.53
C ARG A 625 -34.20 7.40 -5.22
N LEU A 626 -33.75 7.61 -4.00
CA LEU A 626 -33.11 8.84 -3.56
C LEU A 626 -31.96 8.53 -2.61
N VAL A 627 -31.14 9.53 -2.36
CA VAL A 627 -30.03 9.49 -1.41
C VAL A 627 -30.22 10.61 -0.41
N VAL A 628 -30.08 10.30 0.87
CA VAL A 628 -29.97 11.27 1.95
C VAL A 628 -28.52 11.31 2.41
N LEU A 629 -27.95 12.51 2.49
CA LEU A 629 -26.59 12.72 2.99
C LEU A 629 -26.68 13.21 4.43
N PRO A 630 -26.36 12.37 5.44
CA PRO A 630 -26.60 12.74 6.84
C PRO A 630 -25.80 13.95 7.31
N TRP A 631 -24.66 14.23 6.68
CA TRP A 631 -23.77 15.35 7.01
C TRP A 631 -24.19 16.70 6.41
N GLU A 632 -25.21 16.76 5.56
CA GLU A 632 -25.74 18.05 5.10
C GLU A 632 -26.59 18.71 6.20
N THR A 633 -26.41 20.02 6.42
CA THR A 633 -27.18 20.78 7.41
C THR A 633 -27.96 21.92 6.75
N PRO A 634 -29.31 21.86 6.69
CA PRO A 634 -30.17 20.74 7.08
C PRO A 634 -30.01 19.54 6.14
N MET A 635 -30.35 18.33 6.60
CA MET A 635 -30.32 17.12 5.76
C MET A 635 -31.21 17.33 4.54
N LYS A 636 -30.71 16.97 3.35
CA LYS A 636 -31.46 17.07 2.10
C LYS A 636 -31.62 15.71 1.44
N VAL A 637 -32.70 15.61 0.67
CA VAL A 637 -33.02 14.48 -0.19
C VAL A 637 -32.52 14.78 -1.60
N HIS A 638 -31.75 13.84 -2.17
CA HIS A 638 -31.26 13.89 -3.54
C HIS A 638 -31.91 12.76 -4.36
N TRP A 639 -32.92 13.10 -5.15
CA TRP A 639 -33.59 12.12 -6.02
C TRP A 639 -32.65 11.59 -7.11
N SER A 640 -32.58 10.27 -7.26
CA SER A 640 -31.85 9.66 -8.36
C SER A 640 -32.57 9.95 -9.68
N PRO A 641 -31.84 10.30 -10.76
CA PRO A 641 -32.44 10.55 -12.05
C PRO A 641 -33.07 9.26 -12.60
N PRO A 642 -34.27 9.34 -13.24
CA PRO A 642 -34.88 8.19 -13.87
C PRO A 642 -34.12 7.79 -15.14
N HIS A 643 -34.25 6.54 -15.55
CA HIS A 643 -33.86 6.09 -16.88
C HIS A 643 -34.98 6.40 -17.87
N VAL A 644 -34.66 7.04 -18.98
CA VAL A 644 -35.62 7.36 -20.04
C VAL A 644 -35.56 6.27 -21.12
N THR A 645 -36.66 5.55 -21.29
CA THR A 645 -36.78 4.50 -22.31
C THR A 645 -36.92 5.08 -23.72
N ALA A 646 -36.81 4.23 -24.75
CA ALA A 646 -36.94 4.65 -26.15
C ALA A 646 -38.31 5.26 -26.49
N ASP A 647 -39.36 4.93 -25.75
CA ASP A 647 -40.70 5.51 -25.84
C ASP A 647 -40.91 6.70 -24.90
N MET A 648 -39.82 7.30 -24.40
CA MET A 648 -39.80 8.49 -23.54
C MET A 648 -40.50 8.30 -22.19
N GLN A 649 -40.61 7.06 -21.69
CA GLN A 649 -41.09 6.80 -20.34
C GLN A 649 -39.94 6.85 -19.34
N GLU A 650 -40.16 7.52 -18.22
CA GLU A 650 -39.25 7.53 -17.09
C GLU A 650 -39.49 6.30 -16.22
N ILE A 651 -38.47 5.44 -16.12
CA ILE A 651 -38.47 4.24 -15.28
C ILE A 651 -37.30 4.26 -14.30
N THR A 652 -37.48 3.61 -13.15
CA THR A 652 -36.42 3.38 -12.17
C THR A 652 -36.23 1.88 -11.97
N PHE A 653 -34.99 1.42 -12.10
CA PHE A 653 -34.63 0.02 -11.84
C PHE A 653 -34.73 -0.30 -10.34
N TYR A 654 -35.41 -1.39 -10.03
CA TYR A 654 -35.57 -1.92 -8.67
C TYR A 654 -34.85 -3.27 -8.59
N ASN A 655 -33.94 -3.39 -7.64
CA ASN A 655 -33.22 -4.62 -7.35
C ASN A 655 -33.54 -5.03 -5.91
N GLN A 656 -34.13 -6.21 -5.72
CA GLN A 656 -34.51 -6.77 -4.42
C GLN A 656 -33.53 -7.88 -3.98
N GLY A 657 -32.38 -7.99 -4.65
CA GLY A 657 -31.34 -8.98 -4.33
C GLY A 657 -31.84 -10.43 -4.42
N MET A 658 -31.24 -11.31 -3.61
CA MET A 658 -31.54 -12.76 -3.52
C MET A 658 -32.87 -13.09 -2.81
N PHE A 659 -33.66 -12.09 -2.39
CA PHE A 659 -34.76 -12.26 -1.42
C PHE A 659 -36.17 -12.28 -2.02
N ASN A 660 -36.32 -12.21 -3.36
CA ASN A 660 -37.63 -12.37 -4.01
C ASN A 660 -37.75 -13.71 -4.77
N PRO A 661 -38.30 -14.77 -4.17
CA PRO A 661 -38.41 -16.09 -4.80
C PRO A 661 -39.42 -16.16 -5.97
N GLU A 662 -40.21 -15.11 -6.24
CA GLU A 662 -41.19 -15.08 -7.33
C GLU A 662 -40.60 -14.53 -8.66
N HIS A 663 -39.45 -13.83 -8.64
CA HIS A 663 -38.80 -13.23 -9.82
C HIS A 663 -37.27 -13.35 -9.76
N ASP A 664 -36.78 -14.59 -9.70
CA ASP A 664 -35.34 -14.88 -9.63
C ASP A 664 -34.60 -14.42 -10.91
N ASN A 665 -33.51 -13.65 -10.75
CA ASN A 665 -32.67 -13.09 -11.83
C ASN A 665 -33.31 -12.08 -12.83
N GLU A 666 -34.50 -11.53 -12.56
CA GLU A 666 -35.11 -10.50 -13.43
C GLU A 666 -34.88 -9.08 -12.90
N ARG A 667 -34.13 -8.24 -13.65
CA ARG A 667 -33.93 -6.82 -13.29
C ARG A 667 -35.22 -6.03 -13.53
N ARG A 668 -36.04 -5.90 -12.49
CA ARG A 668 -37.31 -5.16 -12.56
C ARG A 668 -37.09 -3.65 -12.67
N SER A 669 -38.02 -2.99 -13.33
CA SER A 669 -38.10 -1.54 -13.43
C SER A 669 -39.55 -1.09 -13.40
N PHE A 670 -39.84 -0.03 -12.66
CA PHE A 670 -41.19 0.53 -12.55
C PHE A 670 -41.21 1.97 -13.05
N PRO A 671 -42.37 2.48 -13.51
CA PRO A 671 -42.52 3.90 -13.81
C PRO A 671 -42.11 4.76 -12.61
N SER A 672 -41.29 5.78 -12.86
CA SER A 672 -40.75 6.65 -11.82
C SER A 672 -41.83 7.51 -11.16
N ILE A 673 -41.63 7.88 -9.90
CA ILE A 673 -42.46 8.91 -9.25
C ILE A 673 -42.19 10.24 -9.97
N PRO A 674 -43.24 10.90 -10.52
CA PRO A 674 -43.05 12.07 -11.37
C PRO A 674 -42.50 13.26 -10.57
N LYS A 675 -41.77 14.14 -11.25
CA LYS A 675 -41.05 15.26 -10.62
C LYS A 675 -41.93 16.14 -9.71
N TYR A 676 -43.20 16.34 -10.04
CA TYR A 676 -44.11 17.17 -9.24
C TYR A 676 -44.56 16.51 -7.91
N MET A 677 -44.38 15.20 -7.76
CA MET A 677 -44.61 14.47 -6.50
C MET A 677 -43.33 14.31 -5.68
N GLN A 678 -42.17 14.68 -6.22
CA GLN A 678 -40.91 14.80 -5.49
C GLN A 678 -40.86 16.17 -4.80
N ASP A 679 -41.83 16.40 -3.90
CA ASP A 679 -42.04 17.68 -3.22
C ASP A 679 -41.51 17.68 -1.78
N GLU A 680 -41.42 18.88 -1.19
CA GLU A 680 -40.84 19.08 0.16
C GLU A 680 -41.59 18.29 1.24
N GLU A 681 -42.89 18.05 1.07
CA GLU A 681 -43.68 17.28 2.04
C GLU A 681 -43.41 15.77 1.97
N LEU A 682 -43.23 15.20 0.77
CA LEU A 682 -42.78 13.81 0.65
C LEU A 682 -41.36 13.64 1.20
N GLU A 683 -40.46 14.57 0.86
CA GLU A 683 -39.09 14.57 1.38
C GLU A 683 -39.07 14.69 2.90
N LYS A 684 -39.94 15.52 3.48
CA LYS A 684 -40.08 15.65 4.93
C LYS A 684 -40.56 14.35 5.58
N LEU A 685 -41.55 13.65 5.00
CA LEU A 685 -41.98 12.35 5.50
C LEU A 685 -40.81 11.37 5.58
N ILE A 686 -40.02 11.29 4.50
CA ILE A 686 -38.86 10.39 4.38
C ILE A 686 -37.76 10.77 5.38
N LEU A 687 -37.46 12.07 5.53
CA LEU A 687 -36.49 12.54 6.52
C LEU A 687 -36.94 12.26 7.96
N SER A 688 -38.24 12.33 8.23
CA SER A 688 -38.79 11.88 9.53
C SER A 688 -38.56 10.39 9.73
N ASP A 689 -38.75 9.54 8.72
CA ASP A 689 -38.46 8.09 8.79
C ASP A 689 -36.97 7.82 9.08
N VAL A 690 -36.07 8.46 8.33
CA VAL A 690 -34.63 8.38 8.56
C VAL A 690 -34.27 8.84 9.98
N SER A 691 -34.94 9.87 10.50
CA SER A 691 -34.72 10.35 11.87
C SER A 691 -35.21 9.40 12.96
N MET A 692 -36.12 8.47 12.66
CA MET A 692 -36.62 7.48 13.63
C MET A 692 -35.72 6.25 13.73
N CYS A 693 -34.84 6.03 12.76
CA CYS A 693 -33.95 4.86 12.71
C CYS A 693 -32.79 4.95 13.73
N ASP A 694 -32.28 3.78 14.10
CA ASP A 694 -31.11 3.60 14.96
C ASP A 694 -29.85 3.49 14.10
N TRP A 695 -29.14 4.61 13.98
CA TRP A 695 -27.95 4.71 13.16
C TRP A 695 -26.70 4.64 14.03
N SER A 696 -25.74 3.82 13.61
CA SER A 696 -24.39 3.91 14.14
C SER A 696 -23.72 5.20 13.66
N ILE A 697 -22.71 5.67 14.41
CA ILE A 697 -21.91 6.84 14.00
C ILE A 697 -21.23 6.59 12.65
N ASP A 698 -20.86 5.35 12.37
CA ASP A 698 -20.24 4.94 11.12
C ASP A 698 -21.23 5.04 9.96
N GLU A 699 -22.46 4.54 10.14
CA GLU A 699 -23.50 4.59 9.10
C GLU A 699 -23.88 6.02 8.73
N LEU A 700 -23.89 6.94 9.69
CA LEU A 700 -24.14 8.36 9.43
C LEU A 700 -23.03 9.07 8.65
N ARG A 701 -21.88 8.41 8.43
CA ARG A 701 -20.82 8.90 7.55
C ARG A 701 -20.99 8.44 6.10
N HIS A 702 -21.96 7.57 5.84
CA HIS A 702 -22.26 7.07 4.51
C HIS A 702 -23.56 7.67 3.96
N PRO A 703 -23.70 7.80 2.63
CA PRO A 703 -24.99 8.12 2.03
C PRO A 703 -26.03 7.07 2.42
N ILE A 704 -27.24 7.51 2.76
CA ILE A 704 -28.37 6.61 3.03
C ILE A 704 -29.18 6.53 1.73
N ILE A 705 -29.30 5.33 1.15
CA ILE A 705 -30.18 5.09 0.01
C ILE A 705 -31.58 4.83 0.53
N ILE A 706 -32.57 5.49 -0.08
CA ILE A 706 -33.99 5.19 0.14
C ILE A 706 -34.67 4.82 -1.17
N GLY A 707 -35.31 3.66 -1.19
CA GLY A 707 -36.27 3.27 -2.21
C GLY A 707 -37.67 3.70 -1.82
N VAL A 708 -38.38 4.47 -2.65
CA VAL A 708 -39.75 4.93 -2.35
C VAL A 708 -40.72 4.28 -3.33
N HIS A 709 -41.63 3.47 -2.80
CA HIS A 709 -42.68 2.82 -3.56
C HIS A 709 -44.04 3.47 -3.30
N PHE A 710 -44.76 3.80 -4.36
CA PHE A 710 -46.21 4.05 -4.29
C PHE A 710 -46.93 2.81 -4.78
N ILE A 711 -47.69 2.15 -3.91
CA ILE A 711 -48.38 0.89 -4.22
C ILE A 711 -49.87 1.04 -3.92
N LYS A 712 -50.69 0.79 -4.93
CA LYS A 712 -52.15 0.70 -4.81
C LYS A 712 -52.64 -0.68 -5.19
N THR A 713 -53.48 -1.25 -4.34
CA THR A 713 -54.28 -2.44 -4.65
C THR A 713 -55.76 -2.06 -4.64
N ALA A 714 -56.47 -2.37 -5.71
CA ALA A 714 -57.87 -1.98 -5.88
C ALA A 714 -58.69 -3.14 -6.48
N PRO A 715 -58.96 -4.20 -5.69
CA PRO A 715 -59.72 -5.33 -6.19
C PRO A 715 -61.13 -4.91 -6.63
N THR A 716 -61.68 -5.65 -7.58
CA THR A 716 -63.00 -5.38 -8.19
C THR A 716 -63.87 -6.63 -8.15
N ASP A 717 -65.17 -6.50 -8.40
CA ASP A 717 -66.08 -7.65 -8.48
C ASP A 717 -65.62 -8.71 -9.51
N ALA A 718 -65.01 -8.28 -10.62
CA ALA A 718 -64.46 -9.18 -11.65
C ALA A 718 -63.09 -9.80 -11.26
N HIS A 719 -62.35 -9.12 -10.39
CA HIS A 719 -61.02 -9.52 -9.93
C HIS A 719 -60.88 -9.24 -8.42
N PRO A 720 -61.47 -10.10 -7.57
CA PRO A 720 -61.62 -9.82 -6.14
C PRO A 720 -60.34 -10.09 -5.32
N VAL A 721 -59.23 -10.42 -6.00
CA VAL A 721 -57.95 -10.80 -5.39
C VAL A 721 -56.83 -9.92 -5.95
N SER A 722 -56.20 -9.14 -5.08
CA SER A 722 -54.85 -8.60 -5.30
C SER A 722 -53.83 -9.33 -4.41
N LYS A 723 -52.66 -9.66 -4.97
CA LYS A 723 -51.57 -10.30 -4.20
C LYS A 723 -50.52 -9.25 -3.83
N THR A 724 -50.22 -9.13 -2.54
CA THR A 724 -48.95 -8.58 -2.03
C THR A 724 -47.88 -9.66 -2.15
N THR A 725 -46.72 -9.31 -2.69
CA THR A 725 -45.58 -10.22 -2.89
C THR A 725 -44.46 -9.78 -1.95
N PRO A 726 -43.85 -10.67 -1.14
CA PRO A 726 -44.19 -12.09 -0.95
C PRO A 726 -45.47 -12.32 -0.13
N ASN A 727 -46.22 -13.39 -0.46
CA ASN A 727 -47.38 -13.83 0.32
C ASN A 727 -46.98 -14.77 1.48
N ALA A 728 -45.96 -14.39 2.25
CA ALA A 728 -45.49 -15.06 3.45
C ALA A 728 -44.71 -14.06 4.31
N LEU A 729 -44.43 -14.42 5.57
CA LEU A 729 -43.46 -13.69 6.39
C LEU A 729 -42.14 -13.60 5.62
N HIS A 730 -41.57 -12.41 5.54
CA HIS A 730 -40.33 -12.15 4.81
C HIS A 730 -39.51 -11.07 5.50
N GLN A 731 -38.30 -10.90 4.96
CA GLN A 731 -37.42 -9.78 5.18
C GLN A 731 -37.22 -9.10 3.82
N ASP A 732 -37.17 -7.78 3.80
CA ASP A 732 -37.06 -7.02 2.54
C ASP A 732 -35.61 -6.93 2.04
N GLY A 733 -34.63 -7.28 2.89
CA GLY A 733 -33.21 -7.19 2.55
C GLY A 733 -32.67 -5.76 2.60
N HIS A 734 -33.41 -4.87 3.27
CA HIS A 734 -33.04 -3.50 3.58
C HIS A 734 -32.98 -3.31 5.08
N LYS A 735 -32.05 -2.52 5.61
CA LYS A 735 -31.85 -2.35 7.05
C LYS A 735 -33.14 -1.94 7.77
N PHE A 736 -33.89 -1.01 7.20
CA PHE A 736 -35.19 -0.59 7.73
C PHE A 736 -36.25 -0.50 6.64
N SER A 737 -37.48 -0.92 6.98
CA SER A 737 -38.67 -0.78 6.11
C SER A 737 -39.74 0.04 6.83
N PHE A 738 -40.29 1.04 6.14
CA PHE A 738 -41.41 1.88 6.61
C PHE A 738 -42.61 1.72 5.68
N VAL A 739 -43.81 1.64 6.25
CA VAL A 739 -45.07 1.57 5.49
C VAL A 739 -46.04 2.62 6.01
N HIS A 740 -46.55 3.48 5.13
CA HIS A 740 -47.53 4.52 5.45
C HIS A 740 -48.83 4.32 4.67
N LEU A 741 -49.98 4.27 5.35
CA LEU A 741 -51.28 4.17 4.69
C LEU A 741 -51.68 5.49 4.01
N VAL A 742 -52.07 5.46 2.74
CA VAL A 742 -52.56 6.64 2.00
C VAL A 742 -54.08 6.61 1.86
N ASN A 743 -54.62 5.48 1.39
CA ASN A 743 -56.06 5.27 1.27
C ASN A 743 -56.43 3.89 1.80
N ARG A 744 -57.57 3.84 2.49
CA ARG A 744 -58.27 2.60 2.79
C ARG A 744 -59.78 2.82 2.57
N LYS A 745 -60.28 2.32 1.45
CA LYS A 745 -61.70 2.44 1.06
C LYS A 745 -62.27 1.06 0.81
N ASN A 746 -63.38 0.74 1.48
CA ASN A 746 -64.11 -0.50 1.26
C ASN A 746 -63.21 -1.77 1.30
N ALA A 747 -62.22 -1.77 2.21
CA ALA A 747 -61.15 -2.76 2.28
C ALA A 747 -61.13 -3.48 3.64
N ALA A 748 -61.48 -4.77 3.69
CA ALA A 748 -61.68 -5.59 4.89
C ALA A 748 -60.60 -6.68 5.04
N GLY A 749 -59.59 -6.53 5.91
CA GLY A 749 -58.45 -7.46 6.05
C GLY A 749 -57.08 -6.77 5.91
N GLY A 750 -56.03 -7.42 5.41
CA GLY A 750 -54.68 -6.81 5.31
C GLY A 750 -54.06 -6.55 6.68
N GLU A 751 -54.16 -7.58 7.51
CA GLU A 751 -53.45 -7.68 8.78
C GLU A 751 -51.95 -7.57 8.49
N ASN A 752 -51.27 -6.84 9.35
CA ASN A 752 -49.83 -6.77 9.39
C ASN A 752 -49.41 -7.62 10.59
N VAL A 753 -48.48 -8.53 10.36
CA VAL A 753 -47.97 -9.45 11.38
C VAL A 753 -46.47 -9.26 11.48
N ILE A 754 -45.97 -9.10 12.69
CA ILE A 754 -44.55 -8.99 12.99
C ILE A 754 -44.17 -10.15 13.89
N ALA A 755 -43.25 -10.98 13.43
CA ALA A 755 -42.68 -12.07 14.21
C ALA A 755 -41.25 -11.70 14.65
N ALA A 756 -40.91 -12.05 15.89
CA ALA A 756 -39.56 -11.93 16.42
C ALA A 756 -38.63 -12.97 15.80
N ARG A 757 -37.32 -12.80 16.06
CA ARG A 757 -36.24 -13.69 15.58
C ARG A 757 -36.14 -13.66 14.04
N GLY A 758 -35.75 -12.50 13.51
CA GLY A 758 -35.56 -12.26 12.09
C GLY A 758 -34.85 -13.42 11.35
N GLY A 759 -35.27 -13.65 10.12
CA GLY A 759 -34.82 -14.77 9.28
C GLY A 759 -35.49 -16.12 9.59
N LYS A 760 -35.87 -16.41 10.84
CA LYS A 760 -36.36 -17.75 11.24
C LYS A 760 -37.70 -18.11 10.57
N TYR A 761 -38.60 -17.15 10.44
CA TYR A 761 -39.97 -17.37 9.96
C TYR A 761 -40.18 -16.96 8.50
N VAL A 762 -39.09 -16.68 7.76
CA VAL A 762 -39.16 -16.34 6.34
C VAL A 762 -39.79 -17.51 5.57
N GLY A 763 -40.82 -17.22 4.78
CA GLY A 763 -41.62 -18.20 4.03
C GLY A 763 -42.78 -18.82 4.80
N CYS A 764 -42.90 -18.61 6.11
CA CYS A 764 -44.03 -19.13 6.90
C CYS A 764 -45.30 -18.29 6.72
N GLN A 765 -46.47 -18.91 6.87
CA GLN A 765 -47.70 -18.14 7.11
C GLN A 765 -47.76 -17.70 8.58
N PRO A 766 -48.41 -16.56 8.90
CA PRO A 766 -48.55 -16.10 10.29
C PRO A 766 -49.11 -17.13 11.27
N ASP A 767 -49.99 -18.01 10.80
CA ASP A 767 -50.65 -19.00 11.63
C ASP A 767 -49.78 -20.25 11.88
N ASP A 768 -48.67 -20.38 11.13
CA ASP A 768 -47.65 -21.43 11.34
C ASP A 768 -46.55 -21.00 12.33
N VAL A 769 -46.53 -19.72 12.74
CA VAL A 769 -45.55 -19.19 13.69
C VAL A 769 -45.99 -19.50 15.12
N ASN A 770 -45.03 -19.86 15.97
CA ASN A 770 -45.29 -20.03 17.41
C ASN A 770 -45.90 -18.73 17.98
N PRO A 771 -47.09 -18.77 18.61
CA PRO A 771 -47.73 -17.58 19.16
C PRO A 771 -46.86 -16.73 20.09
N GLU A 772 -45.89 -17.34 20.79
CA GLU A 772 -44.95 -16.62 21.67
C GLU A 772 -43.93 -15.77 20.90
N ASP A 773 -43.65 -16.11 19.64
CA ASP A 773 -42.74 -15.36 18.78
C ASP A 773 -43.49 -14.33 17.90
N ILE A 774 -44.82 -14.27 17.96
CA ILE A 774 -45.60 -13.19 17.33
C ILE A 774 -45.54 -11.95 18.22
N MET A 775 -44.83 -10.91 17.76
CA MET A 775 -44.72 -9.64 18.48
C MET A 775 -46.02 -8.85 18.44
N THR A 776 -46.67 -8.79 17.27
CA THR A 776 -47.94 -8.08 17.11
C THR A 776 -48.71 -8.50 15.87
N ARG A 777 -50.02 -8.25 15.91
CA ARG A 777 -50.96 -8.33 14.78
C ARG A 777 -51.86 -7.12 14.79
N PHE A 778 -51.91 -6.38 13.69
CA PHE A 778 -52.63 -5.10 13.64
C PHE A 778 -53.08 -4.73 12.23
N TYR A 779 -53.93 -3.71 12.14
CA TYR A 779 -54.43 -3.17 10.89
C TYR A 779 -54.13 -1.67 10.83
N LEU A 780 -53.62 -1.20 9.69
CA LEU A 780 -53.61 0.23 9.36
C LEU A 780 -55.02 0.65 8.96
N LYS A 781 -55.61 1.61 9.68
CA LYS A 781 -57.03 1.97 9.56
C LYS A 781 -57.20 3.38 9.02
N GLU A 782 -56.55 4.34 9.66
CA GLU A 782 -56.65 5.76 9.35
C GLU A 782 -55.56 6.20 8.38
N THR A 783 -55.81 7.32 7.69
CA THR A 783 -54.82 7.87 6.75
C THR A 783 -53.54 8.26 7.50
N LEU A 784 -52.41 7.84 6.94
CA LEU A 784 -51.05 7.90 7.47
C LEU A 784 -50.79 7.01 8.70
N ASP A 785 -51.69 6.08 9.07
CA ASP A 785 -51.29 5.01 9.98
C ASP A 785 -50.07 4.30 9.40
N SER A 786 -49.01 4.23 10.21
CA SER A 786 -47.70 3.81 9.76
C SER A 786 -47.08 2.78 10.70
N TRP A 787 -46.23 1.93 10.14
CA TRP A 787 -45.38 1.05 10.91
C TRP A 787 -43.99 0.96 10.28
N ALA A 788 -43.01 0.60 11.11
CA ALA A 788 -41.65 0.37 10.66
C ALA A 788 -41.03 -0.84 11.34
N ALA A 789 -40.09 -1.48 10.65
CA ALA A 789 -39.35 -2.64 11.15
C ALA A 789 -37.86 -2.49 10.91
N TYR A 790 -37.09 -3.04 11.85
CA TYR A 790 -35.66 -3.28 11.71
C TYR A 790 -35.48 -4.70 11.18
N ASP A 791 -35.22 -4.81 9.87
CA ASP A 791 -35.42 -6.03 9.08
C ASP A 791 -34.64 -7.22 9.63
N GLU A 792 -33.38 -7.05 10.03
CA GLU A 792 -32.54 -8.13 10.60
C GLU A 792 -33.18 -8.82 11.82
N HIS A 793 -33.98 -8.10 12.61
CA HIS A 793 -34.51 -8.58 13.88
C HIS A 793 -35.92 -9.16 13.82
N VAL A 794 -36.65 -8.91 12.73
CA VAL A 794 -38.04 -9.36 12.59
C VAL A 794 -38.27 -10.06 11.25
N SER A 795 -39.41 -10.75 11.15
CA SER A 795 -39.98 -11.09 9.85
C SER A 795 -41.39 -10.50 9.83
N HIS A 796 -41.73 -9.80 8.75
CA HIS A 796 -43.02 -9.13 8.61
C HIS A 796 -43.84 -9.72 7.48
N TYR A 797 -45.15 -9.57 7.62
CA TYR A 797 -46.11 -10.03 6.64
C TYR A 797 -47.28 -9.06 6.52
N ALA A 798 -47.73 -8.83 5.30
CA ALA A 798 -48.98 -8.14 4.99
C ALA A 798 -49.86 -9.08 4.15
N VAL A 799 -51.02 -9.48 4.72
CA VAL A 799 -51.89 -10.51 4.15
C VAL A 799 -52.38 -10.20 2.72
N ARG A 800 -52.53 -11.26 1.91
CA ARG A 800 -53.30 -11.37 0.63
C ARG A 800 -54.68 -10.66 0.65
N LEU A 801 -55.34 -10.54 -0.52
CA LEU A 801 -56.76 -10.16 -0.68
C LEU A 801 -57.59 -11.37 -1.19
N VAL A 802 -58.71 -11.82 -0.59
CA VAL A 802 -59.57 -12.94 -1.08
C VAL A 802 -61.02 -12.77 -0.57
N PRO A 803 -62.11 -12.91 -1.36
CA PRO A 803 -63.49 -12.62 -0.92
C PRO A 803 -64.14 -13.64 0.05
N MET A 804 -65.21 -13.22 0.76
CA MET A 804 -66.16 -14.08 1.48
C MET A 804 -67.16 -14.64 0.48
N GLU A 805 -67.38 -15.94 0.52
CA GLU A 805 -68.61 -16.53 -0.03
C GLU A 805 -69.80 -16.24 0.90
N GLY A 806 -70.84 -15.62 0.34
CA GLY A 806 -72.22 -16.00 0.60
C GLY A 806 -72.93 -15.40 1.81
N HIS A 807 -73.90 -14.52 1.51
CA HIS A 807 -75.17 -14.56 2.24
C HIS A 807 -75.79 -15.97 2.16
N MET A 808 -75.70 -16.75 3.23
CA MET A 808 -76.90 -17.22 3.95
C MET A 808 -76.54 -17.70 5.36
N GLN A 809 -77.13 -17.01 6.34
CA GLN A 809 -77.24 -17.29 7.78
C GLN A 809 -76.81 -18.68 8.26
N THR A 810 -75.84 -18.72 9.19
CA THR A 810 -76.05 -19.14 10.59
C THR A 810 -74.76 -18.96 11.40
N SER A 811 -74.93 -18.65 12.68
CA SER A 811 -73.92 -18.32 13.68
C SER A 811 -72.63 -19.15 13.61
N LEU A 812 -71.56 -18.54 13.12
CA LEU A 812 -70.19 -18.94 13.42
C LEU A 812 -69.33 -17.68 13.55
N THR A 813 -68.69 -17.56 14.70
CA THR A 813 -67.79 -16.50 15.13
C THR A 813 -66.70 -16.28 14.07
N LEU A 814 -66.85 -15.23 13.26
CA LEU A 814 -65.87 -14.79 12.26
C LEU A 814 -64.59 -14.34 12.96
N THR A 815 -63.65 -15.26 13.13
CA THR A 815 -62.28 -14.95 13.60
C THR A 815 -61.56 -14.13 12.53
N SER A 816 -61.26 -12.88 12.90
CA SER A 816 -60.76 -11.76 12.09
C SER A 816 -59.30 -11.85 11.65
N LYS A 817 -58.85 -12.97 11.07
CA LYS A 817 -57.44 -13.19 10.69
C LYS A 817 -57.24 -13.34 9.17
N GLY A 818 -58.02 -12.62 8.37
CA GLY A 818 -58.16 -12.85 6.94
C GLY A 818 -57.77 -11.68 6.01
N PRO A 819 -57.68 -11.95 4.70
CA PRO A 819 -57.15 -11.07 3.63
C PRO A 819 -57.96 -9.78 3.36
N VAL A 820 -57.38 -8.65 2.85
CA VAL A 820 -58.19 -7.43 2.50
C VAL A 820 -59.23 -7.80 1.43
N MET A 821 -60.50 -7.61 1.69
CA MET A 821 -61.57 -7.86 0.74
C MET A 821 -62.32 -6.59 0.46
N GLN A 822 -63.08 -6.60 -0.62
CA GLN A 822 -64.15 -5.64 -0.77
C GLN A 822 -65.20 -5.86 0.33
N ALA A 823 -65.39 -4.87 1.21
CA ALA A 823 -66.30 -5.02 2.36
C ALA A 823 -67.79 -5.06 1.92
N THR A 824 -68.12 -4.36 0.83
CA THR A 824 -69.44 -4.33 0.16
C THR A 824 -69.30 -4.09 -1.37
N PRO A 825 -70.24 -4.50 -2.25
CA PRO A 825 -70.21 -4.17 -3.69
C PRO A 825 -69.93 -2.68 -3.99
N GLY A 826 -68.88 -2.36 -4.76
CA GLY A 826 -68.40 -0.98 -5.01
C GLY A 826 -66.87 -0.83 -5.10
N VAL A 827 -66.39 0.40 -5.32
CA VAL A 827 -64.95 0.68 -5.45
C VAL A 827 -64.21 0.34 -4.15
N SER A 828 -63.10 -0.38 -4.26
CA SER A 828 -62.22 -0.70 -3.12
C SER A 828 -60.77 -0.30 -3.39
N GLU A 829 -60.06 0.11 -2.34
CA GLU A 829 -58.69 0.59 -2.43
C GLU A 829 -57.93 0.39 -1.11
N ARG A 830 -56.73 -0.17 -1.19
CA ARG A 830 -55.68 0.00 -0.20
C ARG A 830 -54.43 0.53 -0.88
N SER A 831 -53.98 1.70 -0.44
CA SER A 831 -52.84 2.40 -1.01
C SER A 831 -51.83 2.71 0.08
N VAL A 832 -50.55 2.43 -0.17
CA VAL A 832 -49.46 2.65 0.76
C VAL A 832 -48.24 3.27 0.09
N ILE A 833 -47.48 4.03 0.87
CA ILE A 833 -46.10 4.38 0.58
C ILE A 833 -45.20 3.40 1.34
N ILE A 834 -44.18 2.86 0.68
CA ILE A 834 -43.14 2.07 1.34
C ILE A 834 -41.79 2.76 1.14
N CYS A 835 -41.05 2.95 2.23
CA CYS A 835 -39.68 3.46 2.20
C CYS A 835 -38.73 2.35 2.66
N ASP A 836 -37.88 1.91 1.74
CA ASP A 836 -36.82 0.92 1.96
C ASP A 836 -35.53 1.68 2.23
N ILE A 837 -34.95 1.60 3.43
CA ILE A 837 -33.86 2.48 3.89
C ILE A 837 -32.61 1.66 4.22
N GLU A 838 -31.48 2.00 3.60
CA GLU A 838 -30.19 1.29 3.73
C GLU A 838 -29.00 2.27 3.72
N PRO A 839 -28.02 2.15 4.63
CA PRO A 839 -26.77 2.90 4.53
C PRO A 839 -25.83 2.28 3.47
N MET A 840 -25.14 3.10 2.67
CA MET A 840 -24.12 2.65 1.71
C MET A 840 -22.79 2.30 2.39
N VAL A 841 -22.80 1.32 3.29
CA VAL A 841 -21.58 0.80 3.91
C VAL A 841 -20.91 -0.18 2.94
N ALA A 842 -19.57 -0.16 2.85
CA ALA A 842 -18.78 -0.87 1.83
C ALA A 842 -19.01 -2.41 1.73
N GLN A 843 -19.64 -3.04 2.73
CA GLN A 843 -20.04 -4.45 2.68
C GLN A 843 -21.34 -4.71 1.89
N VAL A 844 -22.18 -3.70 1.62
CA VAL A 844 -23.57 -3.89 1.12
C VAL A 844 -23.78 -3.31 -0.29
N CYS A 845 -22.72 -2.94 -1.01
CA CYS A 845 -22.83 -2.49 -2.39
C CYS A 845 -22.37 -3.59 -3.37
N PRO A 846 -23.25 -4.50 -3.82
CA PRO A 846 -22.95 -5.31 -4.98
C PRO A 846 -23.12 -4.40 -6.21
N ILE A 847 -22.01 -3.86 -6.72
CA ILE A 847 -21.97 -3.41 -8.11
C ILE A 847 -22.10 -4.63 -9.02
#